data_AF-A0A7V1M1T0-F1
#
_entry.id   AF-A0A7V1M1T0-F1
#
_cell.length_a   1.000
_cell.length_b   1.000
_cell.length_c   1.000
_cell.angle_alpha   90.00
_cell.angle_beta   90.00
_cell.angle_gamma   90.00
#
_symmetry.space_group_name_H-M   'P 1'
#
loop_
_entity.id
_entity.type
_entity.pdbx_description
1 polymer ?
#
loop_
_entity_poly.entity_id
_entity_poly.type
_entity_poly.pdbx_seq_one_letter_code
_entity_poly.pdbx_strand_id
1 'polypeptide(L)'
;MKTNRMITAGSIVLALMATNAAGQNSNWTNSSGGFWNDSLNWDALIPLNPSQDATLGLAGAYIVDLDTNPDIGILSITNPMATLRVPLGRTLGLNGPTATNNGRITVNHNGSSSNAFISINADTVLGGSGEVWLQTSSDNAQIAGAGTLTNSLGHTIRGVGRITAPMVNNGAVAADSSIAISGNDLDLMSAVTNNSMISAEAGSNLDIVGVTIDQTGGGGLFSANSGNINTVGTGSTIIGGTIDRTGTGEFNLAGTATLTGVTNNGFIDLRLGSTMLVAGTGLTNNGTVVLNRTGSSANSIMNFTASGNLDGTGEVQMQTSTDNSQLNADIGMTITHAATHTIRGVGQVNAAMINNGTISADAAIALSGSALELQINDKINNGDMTAEAGSILQIDGITIDQLAGGDLISNGGDINLNSATIEGGTYSAPGGGQLRADSGTELLSGVTLNGPMRVDLGTTVQVDGDGITNNGVMQINPDNSSANSILMFTADAALGGTGEIQLLSGTDNSQVNTAAGTIVTQAATHLIRGVGQVNAAMINNGEIRADATISFFGSDLDLRTNNKVNNNLMVAAMSSNLDINGIMIDQSGGGMLVADEGEIRLNGATIEGGDYLAIGAGLLRSDTGTQLLSGVTLNGPMRVDLGTTVQVDADGLTNNGIMQLNPDNSSSNSILLFTADAALGGTGEIQMRTGSDNSQI
;
A
#
# COMPACT_ATOMS: atom_id res chain seq x y z
N MET A 1 21.26 -3.62 65.66
CA MET A 1 20.61 -4.24 66.83
C MET A 1 19.12 -3.95 66.73
N LYS A 2 18.30 -5.00 66.91
CA LYS A 2 16.81 -5.05 66.90
C LYS A 2 16.11 -5.27 65.55
N THR A 3 15.79 -6.55 65.36
CA THR A 3 14.82 -7.24 64.50
C THR A 3 13.37 -6.90 64.90
N ASN A 4 12.46 -6.72 63.93
CA ASN A 4 10.99 -6.79 64.07
C ASN A 4 10.46 -7.41 62.76
N ARG A 5 10.25 -8.73 62.64
CA ARG A 5 9.09 -9.56 63.07
C ARG A 5 7.72 -9.03 62.62
N MET A 6 7.22 -9.68 61.56
CA MET A 6 5.84 -9.81 61.12
C MET A 6 4.82 -9.95 62.25
N ILE A 7 3.69 -9.27 62.13
CA ILE A 7 2.39 -9.71 62.65
C ILE A 7 1.34 -9.48 61.56
N THR A 8 0.81 -10.59 61.07
CA THR A 8 -0.32 -10.73 60.15
C THR A 8 -1.61 -10.41 60.89
N ALA A 9 -2.41 -9.47 60.41
CA ALA A 9 -3.77 -9.24 60.91
C ALA A 9 -4.75 -10.11 60.12
N GLY A 10 -5.31 -11.12 60.78
CA GLY A 10 -6.34 -12.00 60.23
C GLY A 10 -7.70 -11.32 60.25
N SER A 11 -8.30 -11.15 59.08
CA SER A 11 -9.73 -10.90 58.96
C SER A 11 -10.45 -12.25 58.96
N ILE A 12 -11.21 -12.49 60.03
CA ILE A 12 -12.15 -13.60 60.15
C ILE A 12 -13.27 -13.35 59.13
N VAL A 13 -13.24 -14.08 58.01
CA VAL A 13 -14.42 -14.27 57.17
C VAL A 13 -15.22 -15.40 57.81
N LEU A 14 -16.37 -15.04 58.36
CA LEU A 14 -17.37 -15.98 58.84
C LEU A 14 -17.88 -16.77 57.63
N ALA A 15 -17.36 -17.98 57.44
CA ALA A 15 -17.89 -18.93 56.47
C ALA A 15 -19.32 -19.31 56.88
N LEU A 16 -20.31 -18.66 56.27
CA LEU A 16 -21.65 -19.24 56.15
C LEU A 16 -21.49 -20.48 55.29
N MET A 17 -21.40 -21.64 55.95
CA MET A 17 -21.56 -22.93 55.31
C MET A 17 -23.00 -23.03 54.80
N ALA A 18 -23.20 -22.65 53.54
CA ALA A 18 -24.31 -23.18 52.76
C ALA A 18 -24.05 -24.69 52.64
N THR A 19 -24.77 -25.47 53.43
CA THR A 19 -24.88 -26.90 53.20
C THR A 19 -25.55 -27.07 51.84
N ASN A 20 -24.77 -27.44 50.82
CA ASN A 20 -25.35 -27.96 49.59
C ASN A 20 -26.20 -29.17 50.00
N ALA A 21 -27.48 -29.16 49.67
CA ALA A 21 -28.25 -30.39 49.65
C ALA A 21 -27.51 -31.34 48.71
N ALA A 22 -26.92 -32.42 49.25
CA ALA A 22 -26.23 -33.41 48.43
C ALA A 22 -27.27 -34.03 47.49
N GLY A 23 -27.02 -33.96 46.19
CA GLY A 23 -27.84 -34.67 45.22
C GLY A 23 -27.88 -36.15 45.56
N GLN A 24 -29.02 -36.80 45.32
CA GLN A 24 -29.15 -38.24 45.49
C GLN A 24 -28.36 -38.92 44.36
N ASN A 25 -27.17 -39.43 44.66
CA ASN A 25 -26.35 -40.13 43.68
C ASN A 25 -26.90 -41.53 43.38
N SER A 26 -26.99 -41.85 42.09
CA SER A 26 -27.39 -43.16 41.59
C SER A 26 -26.31 -43.68 40.63
N ASN A 27 -25.84 -44.90 40.85
CA ASN A 27 -24.77 -45.51 40.08
C ASN A 27 -25.33 -46.55 39.11
N TRP A 28 -24.78 -46.56 37.89
CA TRP A 28 -25.11 -47.56 36.89
C TRP A 28 -24.57 -48.94 37.27
N THR A 29 -25.41 -49.98 37.15
CA THR A 29 -25.09 -51.35 37.61
C THR A 29 -25.04 -52.39 36.47
N ASN A 30 -25.53 -52.06 35.28
CA ASN A 30 -25.60 -53.00 34.16
C ASN A 30 -24.36 -52.92 33.25
N SER A 31 -23.42 -53.86 33.44
CA SER A 31 -22.17 -53.95 32.66
C SER A 31 -22.37 -54.32 31.18
N SER A 32 -23.55 -54.78 30.78
CA SER A 32 -23.88 -55.09 29.38
C SER A 32 -24.41 -53.87 28.61
N GLY A 33 -24.70 -52.77 29.30
CA GLY A 33 -25.41 -51.63 28.74
C GLY A 33 -26.93 -51.80 28.70
N GLY A 34 -27.65 -50.72 28.45
CA GLY A 34 -29.12 -50.71 28.48
C GLY A 34 -29.73 -49.31 28.47
N PHE A 35 -31.05 -49.27 28.64
CA PHE A 35 -31.83 -48.04 28.66
C PHE A 35 -31.77 -47.31 29.99
N TRP A 36 -31.71 -45.98 29.95
CA TRP A 36 -31.64 -45.12 31.13
C TRP A 36 -32.84 -45.28 32.08
N ASN A 37 -34.05 -45.39 31.53
CA ASN A 37 -35.30 -45.46 32.28
C ASN A 37 -35.64 -46.87 32.81
N ASP A 38 -34.71 -47.82 32.74
CA ASP A 38 -34.87 -49.13 33.38
C ASP A 38 -34.30 -49.09 34.80
N SER A 39 -35.18 -49.23 35.79
CA SER A 39 -34.81 -49.23 37.22
C SER A 39 -33.80 -50.32 37.59
N LEU A 40 -33.71 -51.42 36.82
CA LEU A 40 -32.76 -52.50 37.09
C LEU A 40 -31.31 -52.12 36.74
N ASN A 41 -31.11 -51.04 35.98
CA ASN A 41 -29.78 -50.56 35.60
C ASN A 41 -29.16 -49.59 36.62
N TRP A 42 -29.87 -49.26 37.71
CA TRP A 42 -29.44 -48.33 38.75
C TRP A 42 -29.44 -49.01 40.13
N ASP A 43 -28.50 -48.62 41.00
CA ASP A 43 -28.47 -49.05 42.41
C ASP A 43 -29.42 -48.26 43.33
N ALA A 44 -29.95 -47.14 42.82
CA ALA A 44 -30.88 -46.24 43.50
C ALA A 44 -32.02 -45.83 42.56
N LEU A 45 -32.67 -44.68 42.80
CA LEU A 45 -33.73 -44.17 41.93
C LEU A 45 -33.17 -43.83 40.55
N ILE A 46 -33.99 -43.96 39.50
CA ILE A 46 -33.63 -43.50 38.16
C ILE A 46 -33.40 -41.98 38.23
N PRO A 47 -32.21 -41.47 37.84
CA PRO A 47 -31.95 -40.02 37.83
C PRO A 47 -32.78 -39.34 36.73
N LEU A 48 -33.76 -38.54 37.14
CA LEU A 48 -34.71 -37.85 36.26
C LEU A 48 -34.96 -36.38 36.65
N ASN A 49 -34.51 -35.93 37.82
CA ASN A 49 -34.74 -34.56 38.29
C ASN A 49 -33.46 -33.87 38.84
N PRO A 50 -33.43 -32.53 38.93
CA PRO A 50 -32.22 -31.75 39.23
C PRO A 50 -31.55 -32.06 40.58
N SER A 51 -32.25 -32.72 41.50
CA SER A 51 -31.71 -33.14 42.80
C SER A 51 -31.04 -34.52 42.78
N GLN A 52 -30.98 -35.17 41.62
CA GLN A 52 -30.43 -36.51 41.45
C GLN A 52 -29.18 -36.46 40.58
N ASP A 53 -28.17 -37.21 40.97
CA ASP A 53 -26.90 -37.33 40.26
C ASP A 53 -26.79 -38.72 39.63
N ALA A 54 -26.12 -38.81 38.49
CA ALA A 54 -25.95 -40.03 37.71
C ALA A 54 -24.47 -40.38 37.54
N THR A 55 -24.06 -41.57 37.98
CA THR A 55 -22.67 -42.03 37.85
C THR A 55 -22.56 -43.26 36.94
N LEU A 56 -21.78 -43.14 35.86
CA LEU A 56 -21.43 -44.23 34.93
C LEU A 56 -19.96 -44.66 35.18
N GLY A 57 -19.76 -45.59 36.12
CA GLY A 57 -18.43 -45.96 36.61
C GLY A 57 -18.05 -47.44 36.56
N LEU A 58 -18.82 -48.29 35.87
CA LEU A 58 -18.46 -49.70 35.74
C LEU A 58 -17.20 -49.86 34.89
N ALA A 59 -16.42 -50.93 35.13
CA ALA A 59 -15.29 -51.25 34.27
C ALA A 59 -15.75 -51.90 32.94
N GLY A 60 -14.95 -51.73 31.88
CA GLY A 60 -15.22 -52.31 30.56
C GLY A 60 -16.13 -51.44 29.68
N ALA A 61 -16.29 -51.82 28.42
CA ALA A 61 -17.14 -51.08 27.48
C ALA A 61 -18.61 -51.42 27.69
N TYR A 62 -19.45 -50.38 27.79
CA TYR A 62 -20.90 -50.51 27.78
C TYR A 62 -21.54 -49.24 27.23
N ILE A 63 -22.80 -49.38 26.81
CA ILE A 63 -23.57 -48.31 26.18
C ILE A 63 -24.82 -48.04 27.03
N VAL A 64 -25.04 -46.78 27.35
CA VAL A 64 -26.26 -46.30 28.01
C VAL A 64 -27.06 -45.50 26.99
N ASP A 65 -28.29 -45.92 26.72
CA ASP A 65 -29.18 -45.25 25.76
C ASP A 65 -30.26 -44.45 26.51
N LEU A 66 -30.38 -43.15 26.21
CA LEU A 66 -31.50 -42.36 26.71
C LEU A 66 -32.80 -42.75 25.98
N ASP A 67 -33.74 -43.33 26.72
CA ASP A 67 -35.12 -43.61 26.31
C ASP A 67 -36.14 -42.71 27.04
N THR A 68 -35.63 -41.76 27.83
CA THR A 68 -36.34 -40.69 28.53
C THR A 68 -35.56 -39.37 28.40
N ASN A 69 -36.10 -38.28 28.93
CA ASN A 69 -35.44 -36.97 28.95
C ASN A 69 -35.00 -36.64 30.38
N PRO A 70 -33.88 -37.20 30.86
CA PRO A 70 -33.41 -36.94 32.22
C PRO A 70 -32.98 -35.47 32.35
N ASP A 71 -33.43 -34.82 33.41
CA ASP A 71 -33.01 -33.48 33.80
C ASP A 71 -32.33 -33.59 35.16
N ILE A 72 -31.00 -33.73 35.21
CA ILE A 72 -30.26 -34.18 36.41
C ILE A 72 -29.38 -33.07 37.01
N GLY A 73 -28.90 -33.29 38.24
CA GLY A 73 -27.88 -32.46 38.87
C GLY A 73 -26.53 -32.68 38.19
N ILE A 74 -25.78 -33.68 38.63
CA ILE A 74 -24.42 -34.00 38.16
C ILE A 74 -24.43 -35.28 37.31
N LEU A 75 -23.74 -35.24 36.17
CA LEU A 75 -23.34 -36.43 35.41
C LEU A 75 -21.87 -36.77 35.69
N SER A 76 -21.57 -38.01 36.07
CA SER A 76 -20.20 -38.49 36.28
C SER A 76 -19.92 -39.77 35.51
N ILE A 77 -19.38 -39.64 34.30
CA ILE A 77 -18.85 -40.75 33.50
C ILE A 77 -17.37 -40.91 33.87
N THR A 78 -17.08 -41.77 34.83
CA THR A 78 -15.71 -42.01 35.30
C THR A 78 -14.98 -43.07 34.47
N ASN A 79 -15.73 -43.95 33.80
CA ASN A 79 -15.19 -44.99 32.91
C ASN A 79 -14.88 -44.45 31.50
N PRO A 80 -13.62 -44.51 31.03
CA PRO A 80 -13.26 -44.04 29.69
C PRO A 80 -13.81 -44.90 28.54
N MET A 81 -14.30 -46.10 28.82
CA MET A 81 -14.89 -46.99 27.81
C MET A 81 -16.42 -46.91 27.75
N ALA A 82 -17.06 -46.13 28.63
CA ALA A 82 -18.51 -45.97 28.63
C ALA A 82 -18.95 -45.01 27.50
N THR A 83 -20.04 -45.35 26.82
CA THR A 83 -20.72 -44.46 25.88
C THR A 83 -22.12 -44.14 26.36
N LEU A 84 -22.44 -42.86 26.55
CA LEU A 84 -23.80 -42.35 26.74
C LEU A 84 -24.35 -41.85 25.41
N ARG A 85 -25.47 -42.40 24.97
CA ARG A 85 -26.15 -42.00 23.74
C ARG A 85 -27.34 -41.13 24.09
N VAL A 86 -27.44 -39.98 23.41
CA VAL A 86 -28.61 -39.11 23.37
C VAL A 86 -29.24 -39.27 21.98
N PRO A 87 -30.19 -40.19 21.80
CA PRO A 87 -30.84 -40.41 20.51
C PRO A 87 -31.71 -39.24 20.09
N LEU A 88 -32.24 -39.33 18.87
CA LEU A 88 -33.23 -38.41 18.32
C LEU A 88 -34.39 -38.11 19.29
N GLY A 89 -34.80 -36.84 19.38
CA GLY A 89 -35.90 -36.41 20.23
C GLY A 89 -35.63 -36.50 21.74
N ARG A 90 -34.38 -36.74 22.14
CA ARG A 90 -33.98 -36.85 23.55
C ARG A 90 -33.19 -35.66 24.04
N THR A 91 -33.34 -35.38 25.33
CA THR A 91 -32.62 -34.31 26.03
C THR A 91 -31.95 -34.85 27.27
N LEU A 92 -30.66 -34.58 27.42
CA LEU A 92 -29.92 -34.68 28.67
C LEU A 92 -29.81 -33.30 29.30
N GLY A 93 -30.56 -33.03 30.36
CA GLY A 93 -30.49 -31.78 31.13
C GLY A 93 -29.45 -31.84 32.25
N LEU A 94 -28.60 -30.82 32.34
CA LEU A 94 -27.56 -30.66 33.38
C LEU A 94 -27.84 -29.39 34.20
N ASN A 95 -28.01 -29.55 35.51
CA ASN A 95 -28.34 -28.47 36.44
C ASN A 95 -27.27 -28.27 37.53
N GLY A 96 -26.32 -29.18 37.64
CA GLY A 96 -25.24 -29.13 38.62
C GLY A 96 -24.07 -28.27 38.16
N PRO A 97 -23.26 -27.75 39.11
CA PRO A 97 -22.12 -26.91 38.78
C PRO A 97 -20.99 -27.64 38.05
N THR A 98 -21.02 -28.97 38.03
CA THR A 98 -19.97 -29.82 37.45
C THR A 98 -20.58 -31.03 36.77
N ALA A 99 -19.93 -31.50 35.70
CA ALA A 99 -20.10 -32.81 35.11
C ALA A 99 -18.71 -33.39 34.80
N THR A 100 -18.55 -34.70 34.89
CA THR A 100 -17.31 -35.40 34.49
C THR A 100 -17.62 -36.33 33.33
N ASN A 101 -16.84 -36.24 32.27
CA ASN A 101 -16.86 -37.15 31.15
C ASN A 101 -15.44 -37.63 30.84
N ASN A 102 -15.12 -38.86 31.24
CA ASN A 102 -13.91 -39.55 30.77
C ASN A 102 -14.19 -40.45 29.56
N GLY A 103 -15.46 -40.76 29.30
CA GLY A 103 -15.91 -41.64 28.22
C GLY A 103 -16.37 -40.86 26.99
N ARG A 104 -17.42 -41.36 26.33
CA ARG A 104 -18.01 -40.72 25.15
C ARG A 104 -19.48 -40.38 25.39
N ILE A 105 -19.89 -39.18 25.01
CA ILE A 105 -21.30 -38.82 24.86
C ILE A 105 -21.58 -38.61 23.38
N THR A 106 -22.54 -39.32 22.79
CA THR A 106 -22.92 -39.13 21.38
C THR A 106 -24.32 -38.53 21.28
N VAL A 107 -24.47 -37.47 20.49
CA VAL A 107 -25.74 -36.75 20.32
C VAL A 107 -26.26 -36.95 18.90
N ASN A 108 -27.51 -37.40 18.82
CA ASN A 108 -28.19 -37.80 17.59
C ASN A 108 -27.41 -38.84 16.76
N HIS A 109 -26.94 -39.91 17.42
CA HIS A 109 -26.18 -40.96 16.78
C HIS A 109 -26.98 -41.81 15.76
N ASN A 110 -28.27 -41.53 15.59
CA ASN A 110 -29.18 -42.28 14.72
C ASN A 110 -29.35 -41.61 13.34
N GLY A 111 -28.80 -40.41 13.13
CA GLY A 111 -28.94 -39.69 11.85
C GLY A 111 -30.36 -39.17 11.60
N SER A 112 -31.10 -38.80 12.64
CA SER A 112 -32.49 -38.35 12.51
C SER A 112 -32.60 -36.85 12.30
N SER A 113 -33.66 -36.40 11.63
CA SER A 113 -34.07 -34.99 11.55
C SER A 113 -34.81 -34.48 12.80
N SER A 114 -34.87 -35.28 13.88
CA SER A 114 -35.43 -34.85 15.17
C SER A 114 -34.30 -34.45 16.11
N ASN A 115 -34.44 -33.28 16.71
CA ASN A 115 -33.40 -32.67 17.52
C ASN A 115 -33.08 -33.52 18.76
N ALA A 116 -31.80 -33.67 19.06
CA ALA A 116 -31.28 -34.24 20.29
C ALA A 116 -30.40 -33.21 20.99
N PHE A 117 -30.51 -33.13 22.33
CA PHE A 117 -29.93 -32.04 23.10
C PHE A 117 -29.10 -32.54 24.27
N ILE A 118 -27.95 -31.88 24.48
CA ILE A 118 -27.40 -31.66 25.82
C ILE A 118 -27.86 -30.27 26.23
N SER A 119 -28.69 -30.17 27.28
CA SER A 119 -29.23 -28.90 27.79
C SER A 119 -28.47 -28.48 29.03
N ILE A 120 -27.74 -27.38 28.95
CA ILE A 120 -27.00 -26.72 30.02
C ILE A 120 -27.95 -25.75 30.72
N ASN A 121 -28.64 -26.25 31.75
CA ASN A 121 -29.70 -25.50 32.43
C ASN A 121 -29.12 -24.55 33.50
N ALA A 122 -27.97 -24.90 34.05
CA ALA A 122 -27.16 -24.05 34.94
C ALA A 122 -25.69 -24.08 34.50
N ASP A 123 -24.90 -23.09 34.92
CA ASP A 123 -23.46 -23.04 34.64
C ASP A 123 -22.80 -24.36 35.04
N THR A 124 -22.22 -25.06 34.05
CA THR A 124 -21.72 -26.43 34.23
C THR A 124 -20.27 -26.50 33.74
N VAL A 125 -19.37 -26.92 34.63
CA VAL A 125 -18.01 -27.30 34.25
C VAL A 125 -17.98 -28.75 33.82
N LEU A 126 -17.83 -29.00 32.52
CA LEU A 126 -17.65 -30.33 31.94
C LEU A 126 -16.16 -30.68 31.92
N GLY A 127 -15.74 -31.51 32.87
CA GLY A 127 -14.37 -31.99 33.03
C GLY A 127 -14.15 -33.43 32.55
N GLY A 128 -12.93 -33.92 32.69
CA GLY A 128 -12.53 -35.27 32.30
C GLY A 128 -11.76 -35.31 30.97
N SER A 129 -11.33 -36.51 30.58
CA SER A 129 -10.54 -36.74 29.36
C SER A 129 -11.36 -37.23 28.16
N GLY A 130 -12.68 -37.22 28.29
CA GLY A 130 -13.61 -37.81 27.34
C GLY A 130 -13.99 -36.86 26.20
N GLU A 131 -14.93 -37.34 25.38
CA GLU A 131 -15.41 -36.61 24.22
C GLU A 131 -16.94 -36.48 24.21
N VAL A 132 -17.44 -35.36 23.69
CA VAL A 132 -18.82 -35.18 23.22
C VAL A 132 -18.80 -35.17 21.69
N TRP A 133 -19.60 -36.04 21.07
CA TRP A 133 -19.74 -36.16 19.62
C TRP A 133 -21.12 -35.63 19.20
N LEU A 134 -21.15 -34.53 18.46
CA LEU A 134 -22.34 -34.08 17.75
C LEU A 134 -22.33 -34.72 16.36
N GLN A 135 -23.35 -35.51 16.02
CA GLN A 135 -23.25 -36.40 14.84
C GLN A 135 -24.16 -36.01 13.67
N THR A 136 -24.94 -34.95 13.77
CA THR A 136 -25.84 -34.51 12.70
C THR A 136 -25.88 -33.00 12.61
N SER A 137 -25.70 -32.46 11.41
CA SER A 137 -25.71 -31.03 11.11
C SER A 137 -27.05 -30.34 11.37
N SER A 138 -27.06 -29.02 11.16
CA SER A 138 -28.22 -28.16 11.44
C SER A 138 -28.62 -28.25 12.92
N ASP A 139 -29.89 -28.03 13.25
CA ASP A 139 -30.40 -28.10 14.62
C ASP A 139 -30.61 -29.53 15.15
N ASN A 140 -30.10 -30.56 14.49
CA ASN A 140 -30.40 -31.94 14.84
C ASN A 140 -29.58 -32.47 16.03
N ALA A 141 -28.31 -32.08 16.17
CA ALA A 141 -27.49 -32.38 17.35
C ALA A 141 -27.06 -31.07 18.00
N GLN A 142 -27.42 -30.86 19.27
CA GLN A 142 -27.21 -29.57 19.92
C GLN A 142 -26.63 -29.67 21.33
N ILE A 143 -25.75 -28.71 21.63
CA ILE A 143 -25.49 -28.26 22.99
C ILE A 143 -26.19 -26.92 23.17
N ALA A 144 -27.22 -26.88 24.00
CA ALA A 144 -28.10 -25.73 24.16
C ALA A 144 -28.31 -25.42 25.64
N GLY A 145 -29.00 -24.32 25.95
CA GLY A 145 -29.37 -23.96 27.31
C GLY A 145 -28.91 -22.56 27.72
N ALA A 146 -29.42 -22.09 28.85
CA ALA A 146 -29.15 -20.75 29.38
C ALA A 146 -27.87 -20.67 30.22
N GLY A 147 -27.40 -21.81 30.75
CA GLY A 147 -26.17 -21.89 31.52
C GLY A 147 -24.94 -21.89 30.64
N THR A 148 -23.82 -21.41 31.18
CA THR A 148 -22.52 -21.42 30.53
C THR A 148 -21.89 -22.81 30.62
N LEU A 149 -21.51 -23.39 29.48
CA LEU A 149 -20.72 -24.61 29.42
C LEU A 149 -19.23 -24.28 29.53
N THR A 150 -18.55 -24.75 30.57
CA THR A 150 -17.09 -24.75 30.59
C THR A 150 -16.54 -26.09 30.13
N ASN A 151 -16.01 -26.15 28.90
CA ASN A 151 -15.28 -27.29 28.38
C ASN A 151 -13.87 -27.29 28.99
N SER A 152 -13.58 -28.21 29.92
CA SER A 152 -12.33 -28.18 30.68
C SER A 152 -11.13 -28.67 29.88
N LEU A 153 -9.92 -28.34 30.37
CA LEU A 153 -8.67 -28.86 29.82
C LEU A 153 -8.69 -30.39 29.74
N GLY A 154 -8.31 -30.94 28.59
CA GLY A 154 -8.28 -32.37 28.32
C GLY A 154 -9.59 -32.98 27.81
N HIS A 155 -10.70 -32.23 27.85
CA HIS A 155 -11.98 -32.66 27.29
C HIS A 155 -12.15 -32.15 25.83
N THR A 156 -12.85 -32.91 25.00
CA THR A 156 -13.09 -32.57 23.59
C THR A 156 -14.58 -32.53 23.25
N ILE A 157 -15.02 -31.50 22.56
CA ILE A 157 -16.33 -31.44 21.89
C ILE A 157 -16.03 -31.47 20.39
N ARG A 158 -16.57 -32.43 19.64
CA ARG A 158 -16.28 -32.55 18.21
C ARG A 158 -17.48 -33.03 17.40
N GLY A 159 -17.42 -32.81 16.09
CA GLY A 159 -18.39 -33.32 15.14
C GLY A 159 -19.12 -32.22 14.36
N VAL A 160 -20.42 -32.41 14.11
CA VAL A 160 -21.29 -31.51 13.34
C VAL A 160 -22.61 -31.29 14.09
N GLY A 161 -23.19 -30.08 14.00
CA GLY A 161 -24.39 -29.70 14.74
C GLY A 161 -24.34 -28.24 15.19
N ARG A 162 -24.98 -27.92 16.32
CA ARG A 162 -25.02 -26.56 16.87
C ARG A 162 -24.60 -26.48 18.31
N ILE A 163 -23.92 -25.39 18.64
CA ILE A 163 -23.68 -24.98 20.02
C ILE A 163 -24.31 -23.60 20.22
N THR A 164 -25.41 -23.58 20.97
CA THR A 164 -26.20 -22.39 21.28
C THR A 164 -26.09 -21.97 22.76
N ALA A 165 -25.54 -22.83 23.61
CA ALA A 165 -25.17 -22.44 24.97
C ALA A 165 -23.94 -21.53 24.97
N PRO A 166 -23.87 -20.48 25.81
CA PRO A 166 -22.63 -19.75 26.06
C PRO A 166 -21.51 -20.71 26.49
N MET A 167 -20.28 -20.46 26.06
CA MET A 167 -19.18 -21.40 26.31
C MET A 167 -17.91 -20.72 26.81
N VAL A 168 -17.23 -21.39 27.74
CA VAL A 168 -15.81 -21.19 28.04
C VAL A 168 -15.06 -22.43 27.57
N ASN A 169 -14.21 -22.30 26.55
CA ASN A 169 -13.41 -23.40 26.02
C ASN A 169 -11.99 -23.38 26.59
N ASN A 170 -11.70 -24.27 27.53
CA ASN A 170 -10.35 -24.57 28.01
C ASN A 170 -9.80 -25.89 27.42
N GLY A 171 -10.64 -26.67 26.73
CA GLY A 171 -10.32 -27.95 26.10
C GLY A 171 -10.14 -27.82 24.58
N ALA A 172 -10.70 -28.76 23.83
CA ALA A 172 -10.76 -28.70 22.37
C ALA A 172 -12.22 -28.65 21.89
N VAL A 173 -12.49 -27.80 20.89
CA VAL A 173 -13.72 -27.84 20.08
C VAL A 173 -13.32 -28.05 18.62
N ALA A 174 -13.93 -29.01 17.93
CA ALA A 174 -13.56 -29.33 16.55
C ALA A 174 -14.78 -29.61 15.66
N ALA A 175 -14.95 -28.83 14.60
CA ALA A 175 -15.83 -29.24 13.50
C ALA A 175 -15.18 -30.43 12.79
N ASP A 176 -15.83 -31.59 12.82
CA ASP A 176 -15.24 -32.85 12.36
C ASP A 176 -16.28 -33.74 11.67
N SER A 177 -16.31 -33.63 10.35
CA SER A 177 -17.18 -34.43 9.48
C SER A 177 -16.80 -35.92 9.44
N SER A 178 -15.64 -36.34 9.93
CA SER A 178 -15.23 -37.76 9.91
C SER A 178 -16.04 -38.63 10.88
N ILE A 179 -16.65 -38.02 11.90
CA ILE A 179 -17.55 -38.68 12.87
C ILE A 179 -19.03 -38.34 12.64
N ALA A 180 -19.31 -37.51 11.64
CA ALA A 180 -20.65 -37.09 11.27
C ALA A 180 -21.42 -38.22 10.60
N ILE A 181 -22.74 -38.24 10.83
CA ILE A 181 -23.70 -39.09 10.12
C ILE A 181 -24.30 -38.32 8.94
N SER A 182 -24.50 -37.00 9.09
CA SER A 182 -25.01 -36.13 8.03
C SER A 182 -24.49 -34.70 8.17
N GLY A 183 -24.13 -34.09 7.03
CA GLY A 183 -23.59 -32.74 6.94
C GLY A 183 -22.14 -32.63 7.41
N ASN A 184 -21.59 -31.42 7.36
CA ASN A 184 -20.19 -31.14 7.64
C ASN A 184 -19.96 -29.86 8.47
N ASP A 185 -21.04 -29.24 8.94
CA ASP A 185 -21.00 -27.93 9.61
C ASP A 185 -21.19 -28.07 11.12
N LEU A 186 -20.37 -27.35 11.89
CA LEU A 186 -20.58 -27.07 13.31
C LEU A 186 -20.82 -25.57 13.49
N ASP A 187 -22.02 -25.19 13.92
CA ASP A 187 -22.37 -23.79 14.13
C ASP A 187 -22.13 -23.37 15.59
N LEU A 188 -21.35 -22.32 15.78
CA LEU A 188 -21.25 -21.57 17.03
C LEU A 188 -22.22 -20.39 16.96
N MET A 189 -23.27 -20.42 17.78
CA MET A 189 -24.36 -19.46 17.77
C MET A 189 -24.54 -18.72 19.09
N SER A 190 -23.57 -18.84 20.00
CA SER A 190 -23.49 -18.05 21.23
C SER A 190 -22.04 -17.63 21.48
N ALA A 191 -21.84 -16.65 22.36
CA ALA A 191 -20.51 -16.14 22.66
C ALA A 191 -19.62 -17.23 23.27
N VAL A 192 -18.35 -17.25 22.84
CA VAL A 192 -17.36 -18.21 23.33
C VAL A 192 -16.13 -17.47 23.86
N THR A 193 -15.79 -17.70 25.12
CA THR A 193 -14.45 -17.40 25.64
C THR A 193 -13.55 -18.59 25.32
N ASN A 194 -12.67 -18.45 24.34
CA ASN A 194 -11.76 -19.49 23.90
C ASN A 194 -10.36 -19.30 24.50
N ASN A 195 -10.01 -20.12 25.47
CA ASN A 195 -8.68 -20.12 26.11
C ASN A 195 -7.77 -21.23 25.55
N SER A 196 -8.21 -21.96 24.52
CA SER A 196 -7.52 -23.10 23.94
C SER A 196 -7.85 -23.18 22.44
N MET A 197 -8.17 -24.35 21.90
CA MET A 197 -8.35 -24.54 20.46
C MET A 197 -9.80 -24.73 20.07
N ILE A 198 -10.23 -23.97 19.07
CA ILE A 198 -11.41 -24.27 18.24
C ILE A 198 -10.91 -24.51 16.81
N SER A 199 -11.33 -25.60 16.18
CA SER A 199 -10.77 -26.04 14.90
C SER A 199 -11.82 -26.48 13.90
N ALA A 200 -11.47 -26.41 12.62
CA ALA A 200 -12.18 -27.06 11.53
C ALA A 200 -11.28 -28.13 10.90
N GLU A 201 -11.66 -29.39 11.07
CA GLU A 201 -10.93 -30.53 10.50
C GLU A 201 -11.20 -30.67 8.99
N ALA A 202 -10.37 -31.46 8.31
CA ALA A 202 -10.43 -31.61 6.86
C ALA A 202 -11.86 -31.89 6.32
N GLY A 203 -12.31 -31.05 5.38
CA GLY A 203 -13.64 -31.16 4.76
C GLY A 203 -14.81 -30.65 5.62
N SER A 204 -14.53 -30.15 6.83
CA SER A 204 -15.54 -29.65 7.77
C SER A 204 -15.61 -28.13 7.72
N ASN A 205 -16.78 -27.58 8.03
CA ASN A 205 -16.95 -26.14 8.22
C ASN A 205 -17.27 -25.86 9.69
N LEU A 206 -16.59 -24.87 10.26
CA LEU A 206 -16.93 -24.28 11.54
C LEU A 206 -17.51 -22.89 11.29
N ASP A 207 -18.80 -22.72 11.58
CA ASP A 207 -19.50 -21.46 11.31
C ASP A 207 -19.65 -20.64 12.59
N ILE A 208 -19.12 -19.41 12.56
CA ILE A 208 -19.27 -18.41 13.63
C ILE A 208 -20.42 -17.48 13.22
N VAL A 209 -21.60 -17.72 13.80
CA VAL A 209 -22.86 -17.15 13.32
C VAL A 209 -23.24 -15.88 14.09
N GLY A 210 -22.66 -14.74 13.72
CA GLY A 210 -22.99 -13.44 14.31
C GLY A 210 -22.65 -13.30 15.79
N VAL A 211 -21.59 -13.98 16.26
CA VAL A 211 -21.20 -14.02 17.68
C VAL A 211 -19.77 -13.62 17.93
N THR A 212 -19.47 -13.32 19.21
CA THR A 212 -18.12 -13.02 19.68
C THR A 212 -17.37 -14.29 20.07
N ILE A 213 -16.16 -14.46 19.53
CA ILE A 213 -15.14 -15.39 20.00
C ILE A 213 -14.02 -14.57 20.66
N ASP A 214 -13.92 -14.65 21.98
CA ASP A 214 -12.88 -13.98 22.76
C ASP A 214 -11.73 -14.94 23.06
N GLN A 215 -10.59 -14.72 22.42
CA GLN A 215 -9.36 -15.50 22.53
C GLN A 215 -8.29 -14.82 23.38
N THR A 216 -8.62 -13.77 24.14
CA THR A 216 -7.67 -13.03 24.97
C THR A 216 -6.99 -13.90 26.04
N GLY A 217 -7.60 -15.03 26.41
CA GLY A 217 -7.00 -16.05 27.27
C GLY A 217 -5.95 -16.95 26.61
N GLY A 218 -5.54 -16.67 25.37
CA GLY A 218 -4.51 -17.42 24.64
C GLY A 218 -5.05 -18.49 23.70
N GLY A 219 -6.31 -18.38 23.28
CA GLY A 219 -6.91 -19.34 22.36
C GLY A 219 -6.49 -19.17 20.90
N GLY A 220 -6.70 -20.22 20.10
CA GLY A 220 -6.47 -20.26 18.66
C GLY A 220 -7.69 -20.77 17.89
N LEU A 221 -7.91 -20.19 16.71
CA LEU A 221 -8.78 -20.72 15.66
C LEU A 221 -7.90 -21.42 14.63
N PHE A 222 -8.16 -22.70 14.37
CA PHE A 222 -7.30 -23.53 13.54
C PHE A 222 -8.05 -24.20 12.37
N SER A 223 -7.70 -23.84 11.14
CA SER A 223 -8.21 -24.48 9.94
C SER A 223 -7.24 -25.59 9.48
N ALA A 224 -7.64 -26.87 9.61
CA ALA A 224 -6.87 -28.00 9.09
C ALA A 224 -7.02 -28.11 7.56
N ASN A 225 -6.20 -28.94 6.91
CA ASN A 225 -6.19 -29.12 5.44
C ASN A 225 -7.60 -29.22 4.80
N SER A 226 -8.06 -28.15 4.13
CA SER A 226 -9.41 -28.00 3.54
C SER A 226 -10.58 -27.98 4.54
N GLY A 227 -10.32 -27.82 5.83
CA GLY A 227 -11.29 -27.40 6.84
C GLY A 227 -11.42 -25.88 6.83
N ASN A 228 -12.65 -25.37 6.88
CA ASN A 228 -12.91 -23.94 6.80
C ASN A 228 -13.54 -23.42 8.08
N ILE A 229 -13.08 -22.26 8.53
CA ILE A 229 -13.80 -21.47 9.52
C ILE A 229 -14.50 -20.35 8.76
N ASN A 230 -15.80 -20.15 8.97
CA ASN A 230 -16.57 -19.11 8.28
C ASN A 230 -17.21 -18.16 9.28
N THR A 231 -17.14 -16.84 9.04
CA THR A 231 -18.10 -15.92 9.67
C THR A 231 -19.38 -15.93 8.84
N VAL A 232 -20.52 -16.16 9.48
CA VAL A 232 -21.83 -16.21 8.80
C VAL A 232 -22.74 -15.14 9.39
N GLY A 233 -23.41 -14.40 8.50
CA GLY A 233 -24.26 -13.27 8.90
C GLY A 233 -23.47 -11.98 9.12
N THR A 234 -24.00 -11.09 9.96
CA THR A 234 -23.34 -9.83 10.33
C THR A 234 -23.01 -9.83 11.82
N GLY A 235 -21.88 -9.22 12.19
CA GLY A 235 -21.55 -8.94 13.59
C GLY A 235 -20.68 -9.98 14.29
N SER A 236 -20.14 -10.97 13.58
CA SER A 236 -19.13 -11.88 14.18
C SER A 236 -17.89 -11.07 14.59
N THR A 237 -17.39 -11.31 15.80
CA THR A 237 -16.25 -10.57 16.35
C THR A 237 -15.21 -11.54 16.91
N ILE A 238 -13.96 -11.40 16.48
CA ILE A 238 -12.82 -12.18 16.98
C ILE A 238 -11.90 -11.25 17.76
N ILE A 239 -11.60 -11.59 19.01
CA ILE A 239 -10.81 -10.74 19.92
C ILE A 239 -9.58 -11.49 20.40
N GLY A 240 -8.38 -10.96 20.16
CA GLY A 240 -7.13 -11.56 20.60
C GLY A 240 -6.80 -12.90 19.92
N GLY A 241 -5.78 -13.58 20.44
CA GLY A 241 -5.40 -14.93 20.03
C GLY A 241 -4.89 -15.05 18.59
N THR A 242 -4.88 -16.28 18.08
CA THR A 242 -4.38 -16.61 16.75
C THR A 242 -5.47 -17.12 15.80
N ILE A 243 -5.29 -16.83 14.52
CA ILE A 243 -5.89 -17.55 13.39
C ILE A 243 -4.76 -18.30 12.69
N ASP A 244 -4.82 -19.62 12.72
CA ASP A 244 -3.79 -20.53 12.22
C ASP A 244 -4.36 -21.47 11.16
N ARG A 245 -3.48 -22.00 10.29
CA ARG A 245 -3.88 -23.02 9.33
C ARG A 245 -2.81 -24.07 9.09
N THR A 246 -3.23 -25.20 8.55
CA THR A 246 -2.35 -26.15 7.84
C THR A 246 -2.94 -26.52 6.49
N GLY A 247 -2.07 -26.77 5.50
CA GLY A 247 -2.52 -27.07 4.14
C GLY A 247 -3.36 -25.94 3.55
N THR A 248 -4.51 -26.30 2.96
CA THR A 248 -5.43 -25.38 2.27
C THR A 248 -6.64 -24.95 3.10
N GLY A 249 -6.60 -25.10 4.43
CA GLY A 249 -7.67 -24.58 5.29
C GLY A 249 -7.71 -23.05 5.31
N GLU A 250 -8.90 -22.47 5.32
CA GLU A 250 -9.11 -21.01 5.21
C GLU A 250 -9.95 -20.49 6.39
N PHE A 251 -9.74 -19.22 6.76
CA PHE A 251 -10.67 -18.43 7.56
C PHE A 251 -11.42 -17.48 6.61
N ASN A 252 -12.69 -17.73 6.41
CA ASN A 252 -13.53 -17.07 5.43
C ASN A 252 -14.40 -16.00 6.09
N LEU A 253 -14.27 -14.76 5.65
CA LEU A 253 -15.13 -13.66 6.04
C LEU A 253 -16.26 -13.49 5.03
N ALA A 254 -17.50 -13.64 5.50
CA ALA A 254 -18.70 -13.23 4.77
C ALA A 254 -19.44 -12.15 5.56
N GLY A 255 -20.06 -11.21 4.83
CA GLY A 255 -20.71 -10.04 5.42
C GLY A 255 -19.69 -9.14 6.13
N THR A 256 -20.04 -8.67 7.33
CA THR A 256 -19.17 -7.80 8.13
C THR A 256 -18.75 -8.51 9.41
N ALA A 257 -17.44 -8.57 9.65
CA ALA A 257 -16.88 -9.10 10.89
C ALA A 257 -15.71 -8.26 11.40
N THR A 258 -15.53 -8.28 12.71
CA THR A 258 -14.54 -7.45 13.42
C THR A 258 -13.42 -8.31 13.97
N LEU A 259 -12.17 -7.93 13.69
CA LEU A 259 -10.96 -8.51 14.30
C LEU A 259 -10.31 -7.45 15.19
N THR A 260 -10.10 -7.78 16.47
CA THR A 260 -9.47 -6.88 17.45
C THR A 260 -8.24 -7.53 18.06
N GLY A 261 -7.05 -7.02 17.75
CA GLY A 261 -5.79 -7.51 18.34
C GLY A 261 -5.48 -8.98 18.00
N VAL A 262 -5.89 -9.42 16.81
CA VAL A 262 -5.71 -10.80 16.33
C VAL A 262 -4.32 -10.97 15.70
N THR A 263 -3.71 -12.14 15.89
CA THR A 263 -2.54 -12.58 15.11
C THR A 263 -2.96 -13.58 14.03
N ASN A 264 -2.86 -13.21 12.76
CA ASN A 264 -3.09 -14.12 11.64
C ASN A 264 -1.78 -14.78 11.21
N ASN A 265 -1.62 -16.08 11.43
CA ASN A 265 -0.56 -16.90 10.81
C ASN A 265 -1.12 -17.76 9.66
N GLY A 266 -2.40 -17.61 9.35
CA GLY A 266 -3.15 -18.45 8.43
C GLY A 266 -3.42 -17.79 7.08
N PHE A 267 -4.64 -17.99 6.58
CA PHE A 267 -5.14 -17.44 5.33
C PHE A 267 -6.55 -16.91 5.60
N ILE A 268 -6.70 -15.60 5.50
CA ILE A 268 -7.98 -14.93 5.67
C ILE A 268 -8.51 -14.56 4.28
N ASP A 269 -9.66 -15.10 3.90
CA ASP A 269 -10.35 -14.81 2.65
C ASP A 269 -11.51 -13.85 2.88
N LEU A 270 -11.40 -12.62 2.38
CA LEU A 270 -12.53 -11.69 2.32
C LEU A 270 -13.33 -12.01 1.06
N ARG A 271 -14.44 -12.75 1.23
CA ARG A 271 -15.33 -13.12 0.14
C ARG A 271 -15.97 -11.89 -0.51
N LEU A 272 -16.62 -12.11 -1.65
CA LEU A 272 -17.32 -11.05 -2.38
C LEU A 272 -18.29 -10.26 -1.48
N GLY A 273 -18.23 -8.93 -1.53
CA GLY A 273 -19.12 -8.06 -0.76
C GLY A 273 -18.88 -8.10 0.76
N SER A 274 -17.71 -8.56 1.23
CA SER A 274 -17.39 -8.62 2.65
C SER A 274 -16.59 -7.42 3.14
N THR A 275 -16.73 -7.11 4.42
CA THR A 275 -15.94 -6.10 5.11
C THR A 275 -15.31 -6.70 6.35
N MET A 276 -13.98 -6.64 6.43
CA MET A 276 -13.24 -6.89 7.66
C MET A 276 -13.01 -5.56 8.38
N LEU A 277 -13.54 -5.43 9.59
CA LEU A 277 -13.24 -4.30 10.47
C LEU A 277 -12.04 -4.67 11.34
N VAL A 278 -10.95 -3.92 11.22
CA VAL A 278 -9.77 -4.05 12.07
C VAL A 278 -9.85 -2.99 13.17
N ALA A 279 -9.98 -3.43 14.41
CA ALA A 279 -10.18 -2.56 15.56
C ALA A 279 -9.06 -2.69 16.61
N GLY A 280 -9.08 -1.83 17.62
CA GLY A 280 -8.11 -1.83 18.70
C GLY A 280 -6.71 -1.42 18.21
N THR A 281 -5.69 -2.21 18.55
CA THR A 281 -4.29 -1.90 18.21
C THR A 281 -3.89 -2.34 16.79
N GLY A 282 -4.81 -2.92 16.00
CA GLY A 282 -4.55 -3.39 14.65
C GLY A 282 -4.55 -4.92 14.50
N LEU A 283 -3.81 -5.38 13.50
CA LEU A 283 -3.69 -6.78 13.09
C LEU A 283 -2.21 -7.15 12.94
N THR A 284 -1.77 -8.23 13.59
CA THR A 284 -0.48 -8.84 13.28
C THR A 284 -0.70 -9.92 12.22
N ASN A 285 -0.33 -9.63 10.97
CA ASN A 285 -0.47 -10.54 9.85
C ASN A 285 0.88 -11.17 9.47
N ASN A 286 1.10 -12.42 9.88
CA ASN A 286 2.22 -13.26 9.43
C ASN A 286 1.84 -14.18 8.26
N GLY A 287 0.54 -14.31 7.98
CA GLY A 287 -0.02 -15.10 6.89
C GLY A 287 -0.44 -14.25 5.69
N THR A 288 -1.50 -14.67 5.03
CA THR A 288 -2.10 -13.93 3.91
C THR A 288 -3.49 -13.44 4.30
N VAL A 289 -3.79 -12.19 3.97
CA VAL A 289 -5.17 -11.71 3.85
C VAL A 289 -5.44 -11.40 2.40
N VAL A 290 -6.49 -11.99 1.81
CA VAL A 290 -6.83 -11.77 0.40
C VAL A 290 -8.17 -11.05 0.27
N LEU A 291 -8.22 -10.06 -0.62
CA LEU A 291 -9.39 -9.27 -0.93
C LEU A 291 -9.88 -9.61 -2.33
N ASN A 292 -11.13 -10.04 -2.42
CA ASN A 292 -11.85 -10.32 -3.66
C ASN A 292 -11.22 -11.39 -4.56
N ARG A 293 -10.97 -12.56 -3.96
CA ARG A 293 -10.35 -13.70 -4.65
C ARG A 293 -11.17 -14.35 -5.75
N THR A 294 -12.45 -13.99 -5.88
CA THR A 294 -13.34 -14.53 -6.91
C THR A 294 -13.48 -13.63 -8.13
N GLY A 295 -12.80 -12.49 -8.19
CA GLY A 295 -12.95 -11.56 -9.31
C GLY A 295 -14.33 -10.91 -9.38
N SER A 296 -14.98 -10.71 -8.23
CA SER A 296 -16.34 -10.16 -8.16
C SER A 296 -16.33 -8.65 -8.41
N SER A 297 -17.46 -8.10 -8.87
CA SER A 297 -17.70 -6.64 -8.89
C SER A 297 -18.27 -6.11 -7.56
N ALA A 298 -18.26 -6.93 -6.50
CA ALA A 298 -18.71 -6.54 -5.17
C ALA A 298 -17.49 -6.29 -4.29
N ASN A 299 -17.47 -5.14 -3.62
CA ASN A 299 -16.31 -4.67 -2.90
C ASN A 299 -15.96 -5.61 -1.73
N SER A 300 -14.70 -6.03 -1.67
CA SER A 300 -14.08 -6.66 -0.51
C SER A 300 -13.20 -5.62 0.18
N ILE A 301 -13.52 -5.28 1.42
CA ILE A 301 -12.96 -4.12 2.11
C ILE A 301 -12.27 -4.57 3.39
N MET A 302 -10.99 -4.22 3.55
CA MET A 302 -10.34 -4.19 4.86
C MET A 302 -10.40 -2.76 5.39
N ASN A 303 -11.08 -2.52 6.51
CA ASN A 303 -11.26 -1.19 7.09
C ASN A 303 -10.72 -1.10 8.52
N PHE A 304 -9.77 -0.21 8.76
CA PHE A 304 -9.29 0.10 10.10
C PHE A 304 -10.21 1.11 10.78
N THR A 305 -10.90 0.68 11.86
CA THR A 305 -11.82 1.54 12.62
C THR A 305 -11.13 2.30 13.76
N ALA A 306 -9.84 2.08 13.94
CA ALA A 306 -8.98 2.77 14.88
C ALA A 306 -7.57 2.88 14.28
N SER A 307 -6.81 3.90 14.67
CA SER A 307 -5.37 3.94 14.34
C SER A 307 -4.68 2.72 14.94
N GLY A 308 -3.89 2.04 14.14
CA GLY A 308 -3.31 0.77 14.56
C GLY A 308 -2.30 0.24 13.55
N ASN A 309 -1.69 -0.87 13.93
CA ASN A 309 -0.64 -1.49 13.17
C ASN A 309 -1.18 -2.53 12.18
N LEU A 310 -0.61 -2.57 10.99
CA LEU A 310 -0.61 -3.75 10.13
C LEU A 310 0.81 -4.35 10.23
N ASP A 311 1.00 -5.16 11.26
CA ASP A 311 2.28 -5.76 11.64
C ASP A 311 2.47 -7.16 11.03
N GLY A 312 3.63 -7.77 11.27
CA GLY A 312 3.94 -9.14 10.91
C GLY A 312 4.77 -9.24 9.64
N THR A 313 5.01 -10.48 9.20
CA THR A 313 5.84 -10.80 8.02
C THR A 313 5.03 -11.24 6.81
N GLY A 314 3.71 -11.14 6.90
CA GLY A 314 2.76 -11.63 5.91
C GLY A 314 2.47 -10.61 4.82
N GLU A 315 1.37 -10.86 4.10
CA GLU A 315 0.91 -9.98 3.03
C GLU A 315 -0.61 -9.76 3.03
N VAL A 316 -1.00 -8.60 2.49
CA VAL A 316 -2.36 -8.32 2.02
C VAL A 316 -2.34 -8.38 0.49
N GLN A 317 -3.14 -9.27 -0.09
CA GLN A 317 -3.31 -9.42 -1.53
C GLN A 317 -4.62 -8.77 -1.98
N MET A 318 -4.53 -7.76 -2.84
CA MET A 318 -5.67 -7.08 -3.45
C MET A 318 -5.80 -7.56 -4.91
N GLN A 319 -6.87 -8.27 -5.25
CA GLN A 319 -6.88 -9.06 -6.49
C GLN A 319 -7.77 -8.49 -7.60
N THR A 320 -8.47 -7.39 -7.37
CA THR A 320 -9.34 -6.77 -8.38
C THR A 320 -9.19 -5.25 -8.41
N SER A 321 -9.10 -4.70 -9.62
CA SER A 321 -9.00 -3.25 -9.84
C SER A 321 -10.27 -2.50 -9.46
N THR A 322 -10.22 -1.17 -9.61
CA THR A 322 -11.25 -0.23 -9.17
C THR A 322 -11.48 -0.35 -7.67
N ASP A 323 -12.65 0.07 -7.22
CA ASP A 323 -13.12 -0.01 -5.84
C ASP A 323 -13.46 -1.44 -5.37
N ASN A 324 -13.12 -2.50 -6.11
CA ASN A 324 -13.51 -3.87 -5.74
C ASN A 324 -12.61 -4.51 -4.68
N SER A 325 -11.33 -4.16 -4.62
CA SER A 325 -10.43 -4.50 -3.51
C SER A 325 -9.99 -3.21 -2.83
N GLN A 326 -10.32 -3.03 -1.55
CA GLN A 326 -10.03 -1.78 -0.85
C GLN A 326 -9.34 -1.98 0.50
N LEU A 327 -8.33 -1.15 0.76
CA LEU A 327 -7.76 -0.95 2.08
C LEU A 327 -8.05 0.47 2.57
N ASN A 328 -8.88 0.55 3.61
CA ASN A 328 -9.46 1.79 4.12
C ASN A 328 -9.10 2.00 5.60
N ALA A 329 -9.23 3.24 6.04
CA ALA A 329 -9.25 3.62 7.44
C ALA A 329 -10.36 4.65 7.67
N ASP A 330 -11.00 4.59 8.84
CA ASP A 330 -12.00 5.57 9.24
C ASP A 330 -11.36 6.97 9.32
N ILE A 331 -12.19 8.01 9.23
CA ILE A 331 -11.74 9.41 9.23
C ILE A 331 -10.89 9.70 10.47
N GLY A 332 -9.69 10.26 10.25
CA GLY A 332 -8.73 10.59 11.30
C GLY A 332 -7.96 9.39 11.87
N MET A 333 -8.13 8.20 11.30
CA MET A 333 -7.36 7.01 11.65
C MET A 333 -6.20 6.80 10.69
N THR A 334 -5.07 6.34 11.22
CA THR A 334 -3.85 6.07 10.44
C THR A 334 -3.40 4.64 10.63
N ILE A 335 -3.09 3.97 9.51
CA ILE A 335 -2.49 2.63 9.51
C ILE A 335 -0.97 2.77 9.58
N THR A 336 -0.34 2.11 10.55
CA THR A 336 1.12 1.92 10.55
C THR A 336 1.44 0.58 9.92
N HIS A 337 1.91 0.59 8.66
CA HIS A 337 2.29 -0.61 7.92
C HIS A 337 3.74 -0.97 8.25
N ALA A 338 3.98 -2.18 8.75
CA ALA A 338 5.28 -2.60 9.27
C ALA A 338 6.30 -2.92 8.19
N ALA A 339 7.59 -2.75 8.52
CA ALA A 339 8.70 -2.90 7.59
C ALA A 339 8.88 -4.30 7.00
N THR A 340 8.36 -5.34 7.66
CA THR A 340 8.44 -6.72 7.20
C THR A 340 7.20 -7.20 6.46
N HIS A 341 6.19 -6.34 6.32
CA HIS A 341 4.89 -6.69 5.75
C HIS A 341 4.77 -6.16 4.31
N THR A 342 3.96 -6.82 3.50
CA THR A 342 3.70 -6.43 2.11
C THR A 342 2.22 -6.19 1.86
N ILE A 343 1.88 -5.10 1.17
CA ILE A 343 0.57 -4.91 0.54
C ILE A 343 0.82 -4.99 -0.96
N ARG A 344 0.13 -5.87 -1.68
CA ARG A 344 0.37 -6.04 -3.12
C ARG A 344 -0.89 -6.34 -3.92
N GLY A 345 -0.81 -6.07 -5.22
CA GLY A 345 -1.85 -6.41 -6.19
C GLY A 345 -2.42 -5.19 -6.88
N VAL A 346 -3.74 -5.14 -7.04
CA VAL A 346 -4.51 -4.09 -7.71
C VAL A 346 -5.75 -3.71 -6.89
N GLY A 347 -6.27 -2.50 -7.08
CA GLY A 347 -7.40 -1.97 -6.31
C GLY A 347 -7.10 -0.60 -5.72
N GLN A 348 -7.67 -0.28 -4.56
CA GLN A 348 -7.56 1.05 -3.94
C GLN A 348 -7.02 1.02 -2.51
N VAL A 349 -6.00 1.82 -2.25
CA VAL A 349 -5.50 2.13 -0.90
C VAL A 349 -5.92 3.54 -0.54
N ASN A 350 -7.07 3.63 0.12
CA ASN A 350 -7.70 4.88 0.52
C ASN A 350 -7.27 5.33 1.92
N ALA A 351 -6.68 4.45 2.72
CA ALA A 351 -6.30 4.75 4.09
C ALA A 351 -5.20 5.83 4.18
N ALA A 352 -5.30 6.69 5.20
CA ALA A 352 -4.13 7.43 5.68
C ALA A 352 -3.14 6.42 6.27
N MET A 353 -1.88 6.50 5.85
CA MET A 353 -0.91 5.43 6.12
C MET A 353 0.50 5.95 6.37
N ILE A 354 1.19 5.32 7.31
CA ILE A 354 2.65 5.35 7.42
C ILE A 354 3.16 4.01 6.88
N ASN A 355 3.70 4.03 5.66
CA ASN A 355 4.29 2.86 5.03
C ASN A 355 5.75 2.70 5.48
N ASN A 356 6.05 1.70 6.31
CA ASN A 356 7.44 1.30 6.56
C ASN A 356 7.84 0.05 5.78
N GLY A 357 6.88 -0.66 5.18
CA GLY A 357 7.08 -1.90 4.43
C GLY A 357 7.03 -1.68 2.92
N THR A 358 6.53 -2.68 2.21
CA THR A 358 6.41 -2.64 0.74
C THR A 358 4.95 -2.54 0.33
N ILE A 359 4.59 -1.52 -0.44
CA ILE A 359 3.33 -1.43 -1.18
C ILE A 359 3.64 -1.65 -2.66
N SER A 360 3.03 -2.65 -3.29
CA SER A 360 3.40 -3.07 -4.64
C SER A 360 2.20 -3.17 -5.55
N ALA A 361 2.12 -2.33 -6.59
CA ALA A 361 1.23 -2.60 -7.72
C ALA A 361 1.73 -3.86 -8.43
N ASP A 362 0.91 -4.90 -8.48
CA ASP A 362 1.31 -6.23 -8.96
C ASP A 362 0.17 -6.93 -9.69
N ALA A 363 0.13 -6.73 -11.01
CA ALA A 363 -0.82 -7.34 -11.91
C ALA A 363 -0.64 -8.87 -12.04
N ALA A 364 0.47 -9.47 -11.58
CA ALA A 364 0.68 -10.90 -11.68
C ALA A 364 -0.24 -11.71 -10.75
N ILE A 365 -0.74 -11.10 -9.67
CA ILE A 365 -1.73 -11.69 -8.77
C ILE A 365 -3.15 -11.16 -9.01
N ALA A 366 -3.33 -10.24 -9.95
CA ALA A 366 -4.61 -9.65 -10.26
C ALA A 366 -5.50 -10.62 -11.06
N LEU A 367 -6.79 -10.59 -10.76
CA LEU A 367 -7.85 -11.26 -11.52
C LEU A 367 -8.48 -10.31 -12.55
N SER A 368 -8.37 -9.00 -12.32
CA SER A 368 -8.82 -7.96 -13.25
C SER A 368 -8.07 -6.63 -13.05
N GLY A 369 -7.80 -5.95 -14.16
CA GLY A 369 -7.08 -4.68 -14.21
C GLY A 369 -5.59 -4.79 -13.87
N SER A 370 -4.92 -3.63 -13.80
CA SER A 370 -3.45 -3.54 -13.65
C SER A 370 -3.00 -2.43 -12.71
N ALA A 371 -3.93 -1.65 -12.16
CA ALA A 371 -3.62 -0.47 -11.35
C ALA A 371 -3.84 -0.74 -9.85
N LEU A 372 -2.87 -0.31 -9.05
CA LEU A 372 -3.07 -0.04 -7.62
C LEU A 372 -3.13 1.48 -7.45
N GLU A 373 -4.28 1.97 -6.97
CA GLU A 373 -4.57 3.39 -6.81
C GLU A 373 -4.33 3.81 -5.35
N LEU A 374 -3.40 4.73 -5.12
CA LEU A 374 -3.20 5.43 -3.86
C LEU A 374 -3.97 6.75 -3.93
N GLN A 375 -5.03 6.88 -3.16
CA GLN A 375 -5.95 8.03 -3.25
C GLN A 375 -6.59 8.41 -1.90
N ILE A 376 -7.40 9.47 -1.92
CA ILE A 376 -8.20 10.05 -0.82
C ILE A 376 -7.41 10.66 0.33
N ASN A 377 -6.46 9.92 0.92
CA ASN A 377 -5.67 10.39 2.05
C ASN A 377 -4.17 10.33 1.74
N ASP A 378 -3.46 11.36 2.22
CA ASP A 378 -2.00 11.46 2.17
C ASP A 378 -1.32 10.28 2.88
N LYS A 379 -0.12 9.96 2.43
CA LYS A 379 0.66 8.82 2.91
C LYS A 379 2.08 9.26 3.22
N ILE A 380 2.58 8.83 4.37
CA ILE A 380 4.01 8.90 4.69
C ILE A 380 4.64 7.60 4.19
N ASN A 381 5.66 7.71 3.36
CA ASN A 381 6.42 6.60 2.82
C ASN A 381 7.85 6.57 3.38
N ASN A 382 8.08 5.65 4.31
CA ASN A 382 9.39 5.34 4.88
C ASN A 382 10.02 4.07 4.29
N GLY A 383 9.26 3.34 3.46
CA GLY A 383 9.66 2.09 2.82
C GLY A 383 9.56 2.20 1.30
N ASP A 384 9.09 1.13 0.67
CA ASP A 384 9.04 1.03 -0.78
C ASP A 384 7.60 1.10 -1.29
N MET A 385 7.37 1.91 -2.33
CA MET A 385 6.17 1.82 -3.16
C MET A 385 6.58 1.44 -4.58
N THR A 386 6.19 0.26 -5.05
CA THR A 386 6.70 -0.35 -6.29
C THR A 386 5.61 -0.54 -7.34
N ALA A 387 5.95 -0.30 -8.61
CA ALA A 387 5.17 -0.71 -9.77
C ALA A 387 5.88 -1.87 -10.49
N GLU A 388 5.35 -3.09 -10.33
CA GLU A 388 5.89 -4.29 -10.97
C GLU A 388 5.54 -4.37 -12.46
N ALA A 389 6.28 -5.19 -13.21
CA ALA A 389 6.08 -5.38 -14.64
C ALA A 389 4.61 -5.61 -15.04
N GLY A 390 4.12 -4.79 -15.97
CA GLY A 390 2.73 -4.83 -16.43
C GLY A 390 1.70 -4.17 -15.50
N SER A 391 2.16 -3.55 -14.41
CA SER A 391 1.33 -2.85 -13.42
C SER A 391 1.50 -1.34 -13.53
N ILE A 392 0.52 -0.62 -12.98
CA ILE A 392 0.56 0.83 -12.79
C ILE A 392 0.38 1.10 -11.29
N LEU A 393 1.31 1.83 -10.68
CA LEU A 393 1.06 2.45 -9.38
C LEU A 393 0.54 3.86 -9.64
N GLN A 394 -0.72 4.11 -9.34
CA GLN A 394 -1.35 5.40 -9.58
C GLN A 394 -1.45 6.19 -8.28
N ILE A 395 -0.98 7.43 -8.28
CA ILE A 395 -1.06 8.37 -7.16
C ILE A 395 -2.01 9.49 -7.58
N ASP A 396 -3.17 9.59 -6.94
CA ASP A 396 -4.26 10.47 -7.37
C ASP A 396 -4.66 11.46 -6.29
N GLY A 397 -4.35 12.74 -6.53
CA GLY A 397 -4.79 13.88 -5.71
C GLY A 397 -4.28 13.89 -4.27
N ILE A 398 -3.18 13.21 -3.97
CA ILE A 398 -2.62 13.08 -2.62
C ILE A 398 -1.14 13.44 -2.55
N THR A 399 -0.67 13.68 -1.33
CA THR A 399 0.74 13.81 -0.99
C THR A 399 1.34 12.47 -0.58
N ILE A 400 2.52 12.17 -1.13
CA ILE A 400 3.43 11.12 -0.65
C ILE A 400 4.65 11.80 -0.02
N ASP A 401 4.73 11.77 1.31
CA ASP A 401 5.88 12.27 2.07
C ASP A 401 6.94 11.16 2.20
N GLN A 402 8.08 11.31 1.52
CA GLN A 402 9.23 10.41 1.55
C GLN A 402 10.42 10.98 2.33
N LEU A 403 10.23 12.02 3.16
CA LEU A 403 11.32 12.72 3.85
C LEU A 403 12.12 11.81 4.81
N ALA A 404 11.52 10.70 5.26
CA ALA A 404 12.21 9.70 6.08
C ALA A 404 12.99 8.64 5.26
N GLY A 405 13.15 8.84 3.95
CA GLY A 405 13.97 8.00 3.07
C GLY A 405 13.22 6.90 2.34
N GLY A 406 11.92 7.06 2.08
CA GLY A 406 11.18 6.11 1.24
C GLY A 406 11.60 6.19 -0.24
N ASP A 407 11.30 5.14 -1.00
CA ASP A 407 11.57 5.02 -2.44
C ASP A 407 10.28 4.75 -3.24
N LEU A 408 10.16 5.40 -4.39
CA LEU A 408 9.19 5.05 -5.44
C LEU A 408 9.94 4.25 -6.50
N ILE A 409 9.47 3.04 -6.80
CA ILE A 409 10.23 2.08 -7.60
C ILE A 409 9.44 1.65 -8.82
N SER A 410 9.91 2.00 -10.02
CA SER A 410 9.48 1.34 -11.26
C SER A 410 10.30 0.06 -11.45
N ASN A 411 9.66 -1.10 -11.28
CA ASN A 411 10.28 -2.41 -11.53
C ASN A 411 9.70 -3.06 -12.79
N GLY A 412 9.72 -2.31 -13.90
CA GLY A 412 9.12 -2.68 -15.17
C GLY A 412 7.68 -2.21 -15.35
N GLY A 413 7.03 -1.70 -14.28
CA GLY A 413 5.76 -0.97 -14.32
C GLY A 413 5.94 0.54 -14.23
N ASP A 414 4.88 1.29 -14.56
CA ASP A 414 4.88 2.75 -14.52
C ASP A 414 4.27 3.27 -13.21
N ILE A 415 4.78 4.43 -12.74
CA ILE A 415 4.18 5.19 -11.66
C ILE A 415 3.55 6.45 -12.26
N ASN A 416 2.23 6.60 -12.10
CA ASN A 416 1.48 7.72 -12.64
C ASN A 416 1.11 8.70 -11.54
N LEU A 417 1.49 9.96 -11.72
CA LEU A 417 1.12 11.08 -10.87
C LEU A 417 -0.06 11.83 -11.50
N ASN A 418 -1.13 11.99 -10.73
CA ASN A 418 -2.32 12.73 -11.13
C ASN A 418 -2.64 13.79 -10.07
N SER A 419 -2.22 15.03 -10.31
CA SER A 419 -2.36 16.12 -9.32
C SER A 419 -1.81 15.76 -7.94
N ALA A 420 -0.69 15.03 -7.93
CA ALA A 420 -0.03 14.50 -6.75
C ALA A 420 1.13 15.39 -6.31
N THR A 421 1.48 15.28 -5.03
CA THR A 421 2.68 15.88 -4.45
C THR A 421 3.61 14.80 -3.94
N ILE A 422 4.89 14.86 -4.32
CA ILE A 422 5.94 13.99 -3.81
C ILE A 422 6.96 14.85 -3.06
N GLU A 423 7.15 14.58 -1.77
CA GLU A 423 8.08 15.32 -0.91
C GLU A 423 9.27 14.44 -0.52
N GLY A 424 10.48 14.85 -0.89
CA GLY A 424 11.73 14.18 -0.56
C GLY A 424 11.91 12.80 -1.21
N GLY A 425 12.80 12.02 -0.62
CA GLY A 425 13.06 10.64 -1.01
C GLY A 425 13.66 10.46 -2.41
N THR A 426 13.58 9.22 -2.87
CA THR A 426 14.06 8.81 -4.19
C THR A 426 12.92 8.29 -5.07
N TYR A 427 13.12 8.44 -6.37
CA TYR A 427 12.47 7.64 -7.40
C TYR A 427 13.54 6.82 -8.13
N SER A 428 13.34 5.52 -8.26
CA SER A 428 14.25 4.59 -8.93
C SER A 428 13.52 3.72 -9.98
N ALA A 429 14.26 3.25 -10.99
CA ALA A 429 13.69 2.40 -12.04
C ALA A 429 14.58 1.18 -12.39
N PRO A 430 14.96 0.34 -11.40
CA PRO A 430 15.93 -0.74 -11.60
C PRO A 430 15.47 -1.82 -12.60
N GLY A 431 14.16 -2.04 -12.71
CA GLY A 431 13.55 -2.98 -13.66
C GLY A 431 13.07 -2.33 -14.97
N GLY A 432 13.28 -1.03 -15.15
CA GLY A 432 12.64 -0.22 -16.19
C GLY A 432 11.26 0.31 -15.76
N GLY A 433 10.51 0.89 -16.69
CA GLY A 433 9.32 1.70 -16.39
C GLY A 433 9.66 3.19 -16.23
N GLN A 434 8.67 4.02 -15.92
CA GLN A 434 8.80 5.47 -15.85
C GLN A 434 8.00 6.07 -14.69
N LEU A 435 8.46 7.21 -14.17
CA LEU A 435 7.63 8.15 -13.42
C LEU A 435 6.95 9.08 -14.42
N ARG A 436 5.63 9.18 -14.38
CA ARG A 436 4.83 9.94 -15.35
C ARG A 436 4.04 11.02 -14.64
N ALA A 437 4.24 12.28 -15.02
CA ALA A 437 3.24 13.30 -14.78
C ALA A 437 2.12 13.09 -15.80
N ASP A 438 1.06 12.41 -15.38
CA ASP A 438 0.04 11.81 -16.25
C ASP A 438 -1.15 12.76 -16.46
N SER A 439 -1.62 13.44 -15.39
CA SER A 439 -2.65 14.47 -15.53
C SER A 439 -2.67 15.53 -14.44
N GLY A 440 -2.81 16.79 -14.87
CA GLY A 440 -2.91 17.93 -13.97
C GLY A 440 -1.55 18.57 -13.66
N THR A 441 -1.37 18.97 -12.40
CA THR A 441 -0.15 19.63 -11.93
C THR A 441 0.45 18.82 -10.79
N GLU A 442 1.66 18.32 -11.02
CA GLU A 442 2.40 17.54 -10.04
C GLU A 442 3.37 18.46 -9.30
N LEU A 443 3.61 18.22 -8.02
CA LEU A 443 4.66 18.89 -7.26
C LEU A 443 5.75 17.89 -6.88
N LEU A 444 6.99 18.16 -7.27
CA LEU A 444 8.18 17.45 -6.80
C LEU A 444 8.99 18.40 -5.91
N SER A 445 9.00 18.13 -4.61
CA SER A 445 9.69 18.95 -3.60
C SER A 445 10.87 18.17 -3.02
N GLY A 446 12.11 18.54 -3.35
CA GLY A 446 13.31 17.89 -2.82
C GLY A 446 13.55 16.43 -3.29
N VAL A 447 12.91 16.01 -4.38
CA VAL A 447 12.96 14.61 -4.87
C VAL A 447 14.27 14.32 -5.61
N THR A 448 14.83 13.12 -5.39
CA THR A 448 15.95 12.59 -6.19
C THR A 448 15.46 11.60 -7.25
N LEU A 449 15.55 11.97 -8.53
CA LEU A 449 15.16 11.14 -9.68
C LEU A 449 16.35 10.33 -10.18
N ASN A 450 16.43 9.05 -9.81
CA ASN A 450 17.43 8.09 -10.30
C ASN A 450 16.91 7.21 -11.46
N GLY A 451 15.61 7.29 -11.74
CA GLY A 451 14.98 6.68 -12.91
C GLY A 451 14.58 7.73 -13.96
N PRO A 452 14.08 7.29 -15.12
CA PRO A 452 13.56 8.17 -16.16
C PRO A 452 12.17 8.71 -15.78
N MET A 453 11.96 9.98 -16.09
CA MET A 453 10.68 10.67 -15.86
C MET A 453 10.13 11.21 -17.17
N ARG A 454 8.81 11.24 -17.27
CA ARG A 454 8.07 11.77 -18.41
C ARG A 454 7.07 12.83 -17.95
N VAL A 455 7.09 13.98 -18.60
CA VAL A 455 6.09 15.05 -18.45
C VAL A 455 5.15 14.99 -19.63
N ASP A 456 3.97 14.40 -19.44
CA ASP A 456 3.03 14.15 -20.53
C ASP A 456 2.39 15.44 -21.04
N LEU A 457 1.74 15.32 -22.19
CA LEU A 457 1.09 16.43 -22.87
C LEU A 457 0.07 17.17 -21.98
N GLY A 458 0.13 18.50 -21.96
CA GLY A 458 -0.82 19.30 -21.18
C GLY A 458 -0.64 19.23 -19.66
N THR A 459 0.44 18.61 -19.17
CA THR A 459 0.74 18.52 -17.73
C THR A 459 1.82 19.51 -17.32
N THR A 460 1.89 19.81 -16.03
CA THR A 460 2.94 20.64 -15.44
C THR A 460 3.57 19.91 -14.26
N VAL A 461 4.90 19.87 -14.22
CA VAL A 461 5.65 19.48 -13.02
C VAL A 461 6.17 20.75 -12.38
N GLN A 462 5.77 20.99 -11.14
CA GLN A 462 6.27 22.07 -10.31
C GLN A 462 7.42 21.58 -9.43
N VAL A 463 8.38 22.46 -9.24
CA VAL A 463 9.50 22.30 -8.30
C VAL A 463 9.54 23.54 -7.43
N ASP A 464 9.50 23.36 -6.13
CA ASP A 464 9.56 24.45 -5.15
C ASP A 464 11.00 24.72 -4.68
N GLY A 465 11.13 25.42 -3.55
CA GLY A 465 12.42 25.83 -3.01
C GLY A 465 13.32 24.69 -2.54
N ASP A 466 12.78 23.48 -2.38
CA ASP A 466 13.57 22.30 -2.02
C ASP A 466 14.30 21.71 -3.24
N GLY A 467 13.92 22.14 -4.46
CA GLY A 467 14.59 21.79 -5.70
C GLY A 467 14.37 20.33 -6.12
N ILE A 468 15.16 19.88 -7.08
CA ILE A 468 15.19 18.48 -7.53
C ILE A 468 16.62 18.04 -7.82
N THR A 469 16.92 16.76 -7.59
CA THR A 469 18.16 16.13 -8.08
C THR A 469 17.82 15.17 -9.20
N ASN A 470 18.07 15.57 -10.45
CA ASN A 470 17.83 14.73 -11.62
C ASN A 470 19.11 13.98 -12.01
N ASN A 471 19.16 12.68 -11.76
CA ASN A 471 20.24 11.79 -12.21
C ASN A 471 19.84 10.96 -13.43
N GLY A 472 18.55 10.93 -13.76
CA GLY A 472 18.00 10.23 -14.92
C GLY A 472 17.77 11.12 -16.14
N VAL A 473 16.86 10.68 -17.00
CA VAL A 473 16.38 11.45 -18.15
C VAL A 473 14.97 11.94 -17.84
N MET A 474 14.74 13.25 -17.83
CA MET A 474 13.41 13.84 -17.76
C MET A 474 12.99 14.30 -19.15
N GLN A 475 11.99 13.64 -19.73
CA GLN A 475 11.46 13.95 -21.05
C GLN A 475 10.25 14.88 -20.93
N ILE A 476 10.29 16.00 -21.64
CA ILE A 476 9.20 16.97 -21.69
C ILE A 476 8.51 16.89 -23.05
N ASN A 477 7.19 16.70 -23.02
CA ASN A 477 6.35 16.43 -24.18
C ASN A 477 6.87 15.36 -25.17
N PRO A 478 7.21 14.15 -24.69
CA PRO A 478 7.66 13.06 -25.55
C PRO A 478 6.59 12.44 -26.48
N ASP A 479 5.35 12.94 -26.52
CA ASP A 479 4.29 12.48 -27.45
C ASP A 479 4.16 13.33 -28.71
N ASN A 480 5.01 14.36 -28.88
CA ASN A 480 4.91 15.32 -29.98
C ASN A 480 3.51 15.97 -30.06
N SER A 481 2.97 16.33 -28.88
CA SER A 481 1.67 17.00 -28.78
C SER A 481 1.82 18.51 -28.93
N SER A 482 0.80 19.16 -29.48
CA SER A 482 0.68 20.63 -29.46
C SER A 482 0.17 21.18 -28.12
N ALA A 483 -0.07 20.31 -27.13
CA ALA A 483 -0.37 20.73 -25.77
C ALA A 483 0.93 20.91 -25.00
N ASN A 484 1.04 22.02 -24.28
CA ASN A 484 2.27 22.38 -23.58
C ASN A 484 2.53 21.43 -22.41
N SER A 485 3.74 20.91 -22.32
CA SER A 485 4.27 20.22 -21.13
C SER A 485 5.35 21.11 -20.51
N ILE A 486 5.24 21.33 -19.20
CA ILE A 486 6.00 22.39 -18.53
C ILE A 486 6.70 21.84 -17.31
N LEU A 487 8.01 22.07 -17.19
CA LEU A 487 8.72 22.07 -15.92
C LEU A 487 8.74 23.49 -15.37
N MET A 488 8.17 23.71 -14.19
CA MET A 488 7.98 25.03 -13.59
C MET A 488 8.65 25.12 -12.22
N PHE A 489 9.62 26.01 -12.06
CA PHE A 489 10.19 26.33 -10.75
C PHE A 489 9.39 27.45 -10.09
N THR A 490 8.76 27.18 -8.94
CA THR A 490 7.85 28.11 -8.25
C THR A 490 8.54 28.96 -7.19
N ALA A 491 9.76 28.59 -6.79
CA ALA A 491 10.64 29.35 -5.91
C ALA A 491 12.11 29.12 -6.31
N ASP A 492 13.03 29.91 -5.75
CA ASP A 492 14.46 29.76 -6.02
C ASP A 492 14.91 28.34 -5.68
N ALA A 493 15.46 27.64 -6.67
CA ALA A 493 15.61 26.19 -6.59
C ALA A 493 16.89 25.71 -7.29
N ALA A 494 17.44 24.61 -6.79
CA ALA A 494 18.50 23.89 -7.47
C ALA A 494 17.92 22.84 -8.44
N LEU A 495 18.44 22.83 -9.67
CA LEU A 495 18.33 21.71 -10.60
C LEU A 495 19.65 20.92 -10.52
N GLY A 496 19.68 19.99 -9.58
CA GLY A 496 20.85 19.18 -9.25
C GLY A 496 20.98 17.91 -10.10
N GLY A 497 22.04 17.15 -9.81
CA GLY A 497 22.27 15.82 -10.37
C GLY A 497 23.11 15.78 -11.63
N THR A 498 23.29 14.57 -12.17
CA THR A 498 24.13 14.29 -13.35
C THR A 498 23.31 13.93 -14.59
N GLY A 499 21.99 14.01 -14.48
CA GLY A 499 21.04 13.62 -15.51
C GLY A 499 20.83 14.70 -16.57
N GLU A 500 19.78 14.52 -17.35
CA GLU A 500 19.40 15.46 -18.39
C GLU A 500 17.89 15.73 -18.43
N ILE A 501 17.54 16.95 -18.86
CA ILE A 501 16.20 17.31 -19.32
C ILE A 501 16.21 17.32 -20.85
N GLN A 502 15.29 16.57 -21.46
CA GLN A 502 15.06 16.51 -22.90
C GLN A 502 13.79 17.27 -23.24
N LEU A 503 13.92 18.39 -23.96
CA LEU A 503 12.83 19.12 -24.58
C LEU A 503 12.60 18.54 -25.98
N LEU A 504 11.48 17.85 -26.20
CA LEU A 504 11.34 16.96 -27.37
C LEU A 504 10.43 17.53 -28.48
N SER A 505 9.71 18.61 -28.18
CA SER A 505 8.82 19.28 -29.13
C SER A 505 9.10 20.79 -29.18
N GLY A 506 9.29 21.30 -30.40
CA GLY A 506 9.57 22.72 -30.65
C GLY A 506 8.39 23.64 -30.32
N THR A 507 8.54 24.92 -30.68
CA THR A 507 7.63 26.01 -30.29
C THR A 507 7.52 26.11 -28.77
N ASP A 508 6.32 26.28 -28.23
CA ASP A 508 5.99 26.35 -26.80
C ASP A 508 5.51 25.02 -26.22
N ASN A 509 5.69 23.91 -26.94
CA ASN A 509 5.14 22.63 -26.52
C ASN A 509 5.99 21.96 -25.43
N SER A 510 7.32 22.16 -25.43
CA SER A 510 8.23 21.74 -24.36
C SER A 510 8.83 22.97 -23.67
N GLN A 511 8.64 23.12 -22.36
CA GLN A 511 9.07 24.33 -21.65
C GLN A 511 9.78 24.06 -20.32
N VAL A 512 10.81 24.86 -20.03
CA VAL A 512 11.37 25.06 -18.69
C VAL A 512 11.15 26.51 -18.27
N ASN A 513 10.40 26.72 -17.19
CA ASN A 513 9.91 28.02 -16.74
C ASN A 513 10.27 28.29 -15.28
N THR A 514 10.25 29.56 -14.88
CA THR A 514 10.28 29.99 -13.48
C THR A 514 9.11 30.92 -13.20
N ALA A 515 8.65 30.96 -11.95
CA ALA A 515 7.76 31.99 -11.46
C ALA A 515 8.44 33.38 -11.49
N ALA A 516 7.66 34.44 -11.38
CA ALA A 516 8.19 35.80 -11.39
C ALA A 516 9.12 36.04 -10.19
N GLY A 517 10.33 36.54 -10.46
CA GLY A 517 11.33 36.81 -9.42
C GLY A 517 12.04 35.56 -8.88
N THR A 518 11.81 34.40 -9.50
CA THR A 518 12.47 33.13 -9.15
C THR A 518 13.63 32.83 -10.09
N ILE A 519 14.72 32.28 -9.54
CA ILE A 519 15.91 31.84 -10.26
C ILE A 519 16.15 30.35 -10.02
N VAL A 520 16.35 29.58 -11.11
CA VAL A 520 16.84 28.20 -11.03
C VAL A 520 18.36 28.14 -11.21
N THR A 521 19.04 27.35 -10.38
CA THR A 521 20.48 27.08 -10.51
C THR A 521 20.71 25.68 -11.04
N GLN A 522 21.16 25.56 -12.29
CA GLN A 522 21.53 24.28 -12.90
C GLN A 522 22.92 23.84 -12.40
N ALA A 523 23.04 22.59 -11.97
CA ALA A 523 24.29 22.00 -11.53
C ALA A 523 25.27 21.77 -12.69
N ALA A 524 26.57 21.80 -12.37
CA ALA A 524 27.64 21.71 -13.38
C ALA A 524 27.67 20.38 -14.17
N THR A 525 27.09 19.33 -13.61
CA THR A 525 27.02 18.00 -14.21
C THR A 525 25.71 17.75 -14.97
N HIS A 526 24.77 18.69 -14.95
CA HIS A 526 23.44 18.51 -15.52
C HIS A 526 23.36 19.07 -16.95
N LEU A 527 22.55 18.45 -17.79
CA LEU A 527 22.33 18.84 -19.19
C LEU A 527 20.86 19.21 -19.44
N ILE A 528 20.60 20.33 -20.12
CA ILE A 528 19.31 20.64 -20.71
C ILE A 528 19.51 20.60 -22.22
N ARG A 529 18.75 19.78 -22.95
CA ARG A 529 18.91 19.68 -24.41
C ARG A 529 17.62 19.45 -25.18
N GLY A 530 17.70 19.69 -26.48
CA GLY A 530 16.62 19.40 -27.42
C GLY A 530 16.13 20.64 -28.14
N VAL A 531 14.81 20.73 -28.31
CA VAL A 531 14.11 21.86 -28.96
C VAL A 531 12.92 22.28 -28.11
N GLY A 532 12.50 23.55 -28.20
CA GLY A 532 11.44 24.10 -27.36
C GLY A 532 11.91 25.37 -26.65
N GLN A 533 11.47 25.61 -25.42
CA GLN A 533 11.72 26.87 -24.73
C GLN A 533 12.36 26.71 -23.36
N VAL A 534 13.35 27.56 -23.10
CA VAL A 534 13.86 27.83 -21.76
C VAL A 534 13.53 29.27 -21.41
N ASN A 535 12.34 29.46 -20.82
CA ASN A 535 11.87 30.76 -20.34
C ASN A 535 12.42 31.09 -18.95
N ALA A 536 12.90 30.09 -18.21
CA ALA A 536 13.42 30.25 -16.86
C ALA A 536 14.50 31.34 -16.75
N ALA A 537 14.43 32.12 -15.66
CA ALA A 537 15.59 32.87 -15.18
C ALA A 537 16.56 31.87 -14.55
N MET A 538 17.80 31.83 -15.02
CA MET A 538 18.69 30.70 -14.75
C MET A 538 20.13 31.12 -14.52
N ILE A 539 20.76 30.47 -13.54
CA ILE A 539 22.22 30.37 -13.44
C ILE A 539 22.61 29.00 -14.03
N ASN A 540 23.15 29.01 -15.24
CA ASN A 540 23.62 27.82 -15.92
C ASN A 540 25.07 27.53 -15.54
N ASN A 541 25.30 26.59 -14.61
CA ASN A 541 26.64 26.04 -14.39
C ASN A 541 26.89 24.77 -15.21
N GLY A 542 25.83 24.16 -15.77
CA GLY A 542 25.89 22.95 -16.57
C GLY A 542 25.97 23.24 -18.06
N GLU A 543 25.30 22.43 -18.86
CA GLU A 543 25.19 22.66 -20.30
C GLU A 543 23.73 22.86 -20.73
N ILE A 544 23.50 23.82 -21.61
CA ILE A 544 22.26 23.99 -22.37
C ILE A 544 22.57 23.78 -23.85
N ARG A 545 21.95 22.79 -24.50
CA ARG A 545 22.27 22.41 -25.89
C ARG A 545 21.04 22.38 -26.78
N ALA A 546 21.00 23.23 -27.79
CA ALA A 546 20.07 23.03 -28.91
C ALA A 546 20.48 21.74 -29.65
N ASP A 547 19.56 20.78 -29.71
CA ASP A 547 19.83 19.45 -30.25
C ASP A 547 18.60 18.89 -30.98
N ALA A 548 18.55 19.13 -32.28
CA ALA A 548 17.50 18.64 -33.16
C ALA A 548 17.51 17.11 -33.32
N THR A 549 18.56 16.39 -32.89
CA THR A 549 18.67 14.93 -33.10
C THR A 549 17.71 14.12 -32.22
N ILE A 550 17.23 14.71 -31.12
CA ILE A 550 16.20 14.10 -30.25
C ILE A 550 14.81 14.71 -30.46
N SER A 551 14.71 15.75 -31.27
CA SER A 551 13.45 16.39 -31.59
C SER A 551 12.58 15.51 -32.48
N PHE A 552 11.26 15.54 -32.28
CA PHE A 552 10.31 15.02 -33.27
C PHE A 552 10.10 15.98 -34.45
N PHE A 553 10.14 17.29 -34.20
CA PHE A 553 10.01 18.35 -35.19
C PHE A 553 10.64 19.65 -34.72
N GLY A 554 11.24 20.38 -35.65
CA GLY A 554 11.90 21.66 -35.40
C GLY A 554 13.36 21.48 -35.03
N SER A 555 14.11 22.57 -35.15
CA SER A 555 15.56 22.64 -34.91
C SER A 555 15.93 23.61 -33.79
N ASP A 556 14.93 24.28 -33.21
CA ASP A 556 15.14 25.53 -32.49
C ASP A 556 14.97 25.29 -30.99
N LEU A 557 16.01 25.62 -30.24
CA LEU A 557 15.93 25.81 -28.80
C LEU A 557 15.95 27.30 -28.51
N ASP A 558 14.88 27.76 -27.90
CA ASP A 558 14.65 29.18 -27.67
C ASP A 558 14.94 29.57 -26.22
N LEU A 559 15.93 30.44 -26.04
CA LEU A 559 16.18 31.15 -24.79
C LEU A 559 15.46 32.49 -24.84
N ARG A 560 14.47 32.69 -23.98
CA ARG A 560 13.64 33.91 -24.00
C ARG A 560 13.09 34.27 -22.62
N THR A 561 12.31 35.36 -22.57
CA THR A 561 11.56 35.88 -21.41
C THR A 561 12.42 36.45 -20.27
N ASN A 562 13.36 35.67 -19.74
CA ASN A 562 14.20 36.06 -18.61
C ASN A 562 15.69 35.96 -18.96
N ASN A 563 16.45 36.91 -18.41
CA ASN A 563 17.92 36.92 -18.49
C ASN A 563 18.53 35.68 -17.84
N LYS A 564 19.69 35.28 -18.33
CA LYS A 564 20.40 34.09 -17.86
C LYS A 564 21.86 34.43 -17.58
N VAL A 565 22.39 33.90 -16.48
CA VAL A 565 23.82 33.87 -16.22
C VAL A 565 24.34 32.54 -16.76
N ASN A 566 25.29 32.59 -17.68
CA ASN A 566 25.95 31.42 -18.24
C ASN A 566 27.37 31.32 -17.65
N ASN A 567 27.58 30.39 -16.73
CA ASN A 567 28.90 30.14 -16.12
C ASN A 567 29.66 28.99 -16.78
N ASN A 568 29.05 28.28 -17.72
CA ASN A 568 29.71 27.16 -18.40
C ASN A 568 29.38 27.13 -19.89
N LEU A 569 28.37 26.39 -20.34
CA LEU A 569 28.21 26.11 -21.76
C LEU A 569 26.77 26.28 -22.26
N MET A 570 26.61 27.03 -23.34
CA MET A 570 25.43 26.95 -24.20
C MET A 570 25.86 26.59 -25.63
N VAL A 571 25.26 25.55 -26.21
CA VAL A 571 25.68 24.97 -27.49
C VAL A 571 24.54 24.97 -28.51
N ALA A 572 24.84 25.33 -29.76
CA ALA A 572 24.04 24.97 -30.92
C ALA A 572 24.72 23.80 -31.65
N ALA A 573 24.16 22.59 -31.51
CA ALA A 573 24.71 21.40 -32.16
C ALA A 573 24.38 21.37 -33.66
N MET A 574 25.00 20.45 -34.40
CA MET A 574 24.82 20.28 -35.84
C MET A 574 23.33 20.32 -36.25
N SER A 575 23.01 21.12 -37.27
CA SER A 575 21.65 21.33 -37.78
C SER A 575 20.62 21.86 -36.76
N SER A 576 21.08 22.39 -35.63
CA SER A 576 20.25 22.96 -34.58
C SER A 576 20.51 24.46 -34.45
N ASN A 577 19.49 25.17 -33.98
CA ASN A 577 19.56 26.61 -33.76
C ASN A 577 19.34 26.91 -32.29
N LEU A 578 20.26 27.66 -31.70
CA LEU A 578 20.09 28.24 -30.37
C LEU A 578 19.68 29.71 -30.54
N ASP A 579 18.40 29.99 -30.33
CA ASP A 579 17.84 31.33 -30.53
C ASP A 579 17.81 32.08 -29.18
N ILE A 580 18.49 33.23 -29.12
CA ILE A 580 18.53 34.10 -27.93
C ILE A 580 17.64 35.31 -28.23
N ASN A 581 16.47 35.35 -27.59
CA ASN A 581 15.38 36.25 -27.97
C ASN A 581 15.12 37.31 -26.91
N GLY A 582 15.60 38.54 -27.16
CA GLY A 582 15.26 39.73 -26.36
C GLY A 582 15.78 39.72 -24.92
N ILE A 583 16.74 38.85 -24.60
CA ILE A 583 17.28 38.67 -23.26
C ILE A 583 18.79 38.94 -23.21
N MET A 584 19.28 39.17 -22.00
CA MET A 584 20.71 39.17 -21.69
C MET A 584 21.20 37.76 -21.34
N ILE A 585 22.34 37.39 -21.91
CA ILE A 585 23.19 36.28 -21.47
C ILE A 585 24.47 36.88 -20.88
N ASP A 586 24.62 36.79 -19.56
CA ASP A 586 25.83 37.20 -18.86
C ASP A 586 26.80 36.01 -18.76
N GLN A 587 27.94 36.10 -19.45
CA GLN A 587 29.01 35.12 -19.47
C GLN A 587 30.24 35.56 -18.66
N SER A 588 30.15 36.66 -17.91
CA SER A 588 31.26 37.21 -17.13
C SER A 588 31.83 36.21 -16.09
N GLY A 589 31.02 35.24 -15.67
CA GLY A 589 31.41 34.11 -14.81
C GLY A 589 32.27 33.04 -15.48
N GLY A 590 32.68 33.22 -16.74
CA GLY A 590 33.51 32.28 -17.50
C GLY A 590 32.73 31.36 -18.44
N GLY A 591 31.48 31.71 -18.79
CA GLY A 591 30.69 30.92 -19.72
C GLY A 591 31.12 31.09 -21.18
N MET A 592 30.72 30.13 -22.00
CA MET A 592 30.98 30.07 -23.44
C MET A 592 29.69 29.78 -24.23
N LEU A 593 29.55 30.48 -25.36
CA LEU A 593 28.59 30.14 -26.41
C LEU A 593 29.31 29.36 -27.49
N VAL A 594 28.80 28.19 -27.88
CA VAL A 594 29.43 27.33 -28.89
C VAL A 594 28.47 27.03 -30.02
N ALA A 595 28.84 27.40 -31.24
CA ALA A 595 28.21 26.89 -32.44
C ALA A 595 29.01 25.68 -32.94
N ASP A 596 28.53 24.47 -32.68
CA ASP A 596 29.18 23.22 -33.09
C ASP A 596 28.48 22.66 -34.33
N GLU A 597 28.87 23.17 -35.51
CA GLU A 597 28.18 22.95 -36.79
C GLU A 597 26.70 23.42 -36.83
N GLY A 598 26.19 23.98 -35.73
CA GLY A 598 24.88 24.63 -35.61
C GLY A 598 24.96 26.15 -35.74
N GLU A 599 23.84 26.81 -35.46
CA GLU A 599 23.71 28.28 -35.54
C GLU A 599 23.26 28.85 -34.20
N ILE A 600 23.94 29.88 -33.71
CA ILE A 600 23.44 30.72 -32.61
C ILE A 600 22.86 31.99 -33.22
N ARG A 601 21.59 32.28 -32.95
CA ARG A 601 20.93 33.49 -33.45
C ARG A 601 20.62 34.45 -32.32
N LEU A 602 20.98 35.71 -32.53
CA LEU A 602 20.68 36.82 -31.66
C LEU A 602 19.47 37.57 -32.23
N ASN A 603 18.43 37.73 -31.40
CA ASN A 603 17.16 38.37 -31.74
C ASN A 603 16.83 39.46 -30.73
N GLY A 604 17.48 40.62 -30.83
CA GLY A 604 17.42 41.68 -29.83
C GLY A 604 18.11 41.33 -28.50
N ALA A 605 19.12 40.46 -28.54
CA ALA A 605 19.82 39.93 -27.38
C ALA A 605 21.02 40.80 -26.95
N THR A 606 21.35 40.71 -25.66
CA THR A 606 22.61 41.24 -25.11
C THR A 606 23.50 40.08 -24.68
N ILE A 607 24.75 40.07 -25.12
CA ILE A 607 25.77 39.14 -24.65
C ILE A 607 26.83 39.95 -23.90
N GLU A 608 27.06 39.60 -22.64
CA GLU A 608 28.00 40.30 -21.75
C GLU A 608 29.15 39.36 -21.35
N GLY A 609 30.38 39.75 -21.67
CA GLY A 609 31.60 38.99 -21.38
C GLY A 609 31.71 37.66 -22.13
N GLY A 610 32.73 36.88 -21.74
CA GLY A 610 32.92 35.51 -22.19
C GLY A 610 33.33 35.31 -23.65
N ASP A 611 33.35 34.04 -24.04
CA ASP A 611 33.75 33.60 -25.38
C ASP A 611 32.53 33.15 -26.20
N TYR A 612 32.56 33.47 -27.49
CA TYR A 612 31.89 32.72 -28.54
C TYR A 612 32.92 31.86 -29.28
N LEU A 613 32.58 30.60 -29.56
CA LEU A 613 33.41 29.68 -30.33
C LEU A 613 32.60 29.03 -31.44
N ALA A 614 33.18 28.96 -32.64
CA ALA A 614 32.65 28.13 -33.72
C ALA A 614 33.51 26.88 -33.91
N ILE A 615 32.85 25.74 -34.07
CA ILE A 615 33.45 24.46 -34.45
C ILE A 615 32.83 24.04 -35.78
N GLY A 616 33.68 23.58 -36.71
CA GLY A 616 33.25 23.18 -38.05
C GLY A 616 32.56 24.31 -38.80
N ALA A 617 31.32 24.07 -39.23
CA ALA A 617 30.48 25.04 -39.94
C ALA A 617 29.68 25.97 -39.02
N GLY A 618 29.98 25.99 -37.71
CA GLY A 618 29.27 26.77 -36.72
C GLY A 618 29.25 28.27 -37.03
N LEU A 619 28.14 28.94 -36.70
CA LEU A 619 27.91 30.34 -37.02
C LEU A 619 27.22 31.09 -35.87
N LEU A 620 27.66 32.32 -35.60
CA LEU A 620 26.91 33.30 -34.82
C LEU A 620 26.23 34.28 -35.78
N ARG A 621 24.95 34.56 -35.55
CA ARG A 621 24.18 35.42 -36.43
C ARG A 621 23.41 36.47 -35.63
N SER A 622 23.59 37.74 -36.00
CA SER A 622 22.62 38.78 -35.66
C SER A 622 21.47 38.63 -36.64
N ASP A 623 20.35 38.05 -36.20
CA ASP A 623 19.24 37.62 -37.07
C ASP A 623 18.12 38.66 -37.12
N THR A 624 17.66 39.17 -35.97
CA THR A 624 16.67 40.25 -35.93
C THR A 624 16.93 41.30 -34.85
N GLY A 625 16.58 42.56 -35.13
CA GLY A 625 16.69 43.66 -34.17
C GLY A 625 18.12 44.16 -33.94
N THR A 626 18.33 44.72 -32.75
CA THR A 626 19.62 45.28 -32.31
C THR A 626 20.19 44.40 -31.23
N GLN A 627 21.39 43.86 -31.45
CA GLN A 627 22.14 43.09 -30.46
C GLN A 627 23.14 43.99 -29.76
N LEU A 628 23.51 43.67 -28.53
CA LEU A 628 24.66 44.24 -27.85
C LEU A 628 25.68 43.13 -27.57
N LEU A 629 26.93 43.33 -27.99
CA LEU A 629 28.08 42.53 -27.59
C LEU A 629 28.97 43.42 -26.71
N SER A 630 28.97 43.15 -25.41
CA SER A 630 29.69 43.92 -24.40
C SER A 630 30.82 43.06 -23.82
N GLY A 631 32.09 43.39 -24.11
CA GLY A 631 33.25 42.64 -23.62
C GLY A 631 33.39 41.20 -24.16
N VAL A 632 32.76 40.89 -25.29
CA VAL A 632 32.73 39.54 -25.87
C VAL A 632 33.99 39.24 -26.68
N THR A 633 34.47 37.99 -26.63
CA THR A 633 35.50 37.48 -27.54
C THR A 633 34.89 36.54 -28.59
N LEU A 634 34.95 36.93 -29.86
CA LEU A 634 34.44 36.17 -31.01
C LEU A 634 35.54 35.29 -31.62
N ASN A 635 35.55 34.00 -31.29
CA ASN A 635 36.47 32.99 -31.84
C ASN A 635 35.79 32.15 -32.95
N GLY A 636 35.13 32.81 -33.90
CA GLY A 636 34.40 32.14 -34.98
C GLY A 636 33.78 33.12 -35.96
N PRO A 637 33.20 32.64 -37.08
CA PRO A 637 32.49 33.51 -37.99
C PRO A 637 31.24 34.09 -37.34
N MET A 638 31.02 35.39 -37.57
CA MET A 638 29.78 36.07 -37.24
C MET A 638 29.18 36.67 -38.51
N ARG A 639 27.87 36.58 -38.65
CA ARG A 639 27.10 37.21 -39.71
C ARG A 639 26.17 38.28 -39.12
N VAL A 640 26.27 39.50 -39.66
CA VAL A 640 25.37 40.61 -39.33
C VAL A 640 24.35 40.72 -40.46
N ASP A 641 23.11 40.31 -40.17
CA ASP A 641 22.06 40.28 -41.19
C ASP A 641 21.54 41.64 -41.58
N LEU A 642 20.78 41.60 -42.67
CA LEU A 642 20.05 42.69 -43.27
C LEU A 642 19.02 43.28 -42.28
N GLY A 643 19.07 44.59 -42.10
CA GLY A 643 18.20 45.31 -41.18
C GLY A 643 18.55 45.14 -39.71
N THR A 644 19.69 44.51 -39.38
CA THR A 644 20.14 44.32 -37.99
C THR A 644 21.31 45.22 -37.62
N THR A 645 21.47 45.47 -36.32
CA THR A 645 22.59 46.22 -35.76
C THR A 645 23.26 45.42 -34.66
N VAL A 646 24.60 45.36 -34.67
CA VAL A 646 25.41 44.87 -33.56
C VAL A 646 26.03 46.08 -32.89
N GLN A 647 25.69 46.31 -31.63
CA GLN A 647 26.27 47.35 -30.80
C GLN A 647 27.46 46.81 -30.02
N VAL A 648 28.45 47.67 -29.81
CA VAL A 648 29.59 47.46 -28.91
C VAL A 648 29.70 48.68 -28.01
N ASP A 649 29.71 48.46 -26.69
CA ASP A 649 29.81 49.51 -25.68
C ASP A 649 31.26 49.67 -25.18
N ALA A 650 31.43 50.35 -24.04
CA ALA A 650 32.74 50.66 -23.48
C ALA A 650 33.57 49.42 -23.10
N ASP A 651 32.93 48.26 -22.89
CA ASP A 651 33.63 47.02 -22.56
C ASP A 651 34.28 46.36 -23.79
N GLY A 652 33.92 46.82 -24.99
CA GLY A 652 34.61 46.51 -26.23
C GLY A 652 34.26 45.15 -26.83
N LEU A 653 35.01 44.77 -27.87
CA LEU A 653 34.83 43.53 -28.62
C LEU A 653 36.20 42.99 -29.04
N THR A 654 36.47 41.71 -28.79
CA THR A 654 37.64 41.02 -29.35
C THR A 654 37.20 40.14 -30.51
N ASN A 655 37.52 40.51 -31.75
CA ASN A 655 37.19 39.70 -32.93
C ASN A 655 38.41 38.89 -33.38
N ASN A 656 38.37 37.56 -33.20
CA ASN A 656 39.39 36.63 -33.70
C ASN A 656 38.94 35.88 -34.97
N GLY A 657 37.66 35.97 -35.33
CA GLY A 657 37.07 35.33 -36.51
C GLY A 657 36.77 36.29 -37.66
N ILE A 658 35.85 35.87 -38.54
CA ILE A 658 35.38 36.70 -39.67
C ILE A 658 33.99 37.24 -39.31
N MET A 659 33.88 38.56 -39.14
CA MET A 659 32.58 39.22 -39.03
C MET A 659 32.15 39.76 -40.40
N GLN A 660 31.04 39.26 -40.95
CA GLN A 660 30.53 39.68 -42.25
C GLN A 660 29.33 40.61 -42.09
N LEU A 661 29.44 41.82 -42.62
CA LEU A 661 28.33 42.77 -42.71
C LEU A 661 27.69 42.64 -44.10
N ASN A 662 26.36 42.48 -44.11
CA ASN A 662 25.55 42.37 -45.31
C ASN A 662 26.03 41.27 -46.29
N PRO A 663 26.15 40.01 -45.84
CA PRO A 663 26.78 38.96 -46.64
C PRO A 663 26.00 38.56 -47.90
N ASP A 664 24.71 38.86 -47.97
CA ASP A 664 23.83 38.53 -49.09
C ASP A 664 23.80 39.59 -50.21
N ASN A 665 24.63 40.63 -50.11
CA ASN A 665 24.69 41.73 -51.07
C ASN A 665 23.35 42.48 -51.30
N SER A 666 22.62 42.74 -50.22
CA SER A 666 21.32 43.42 -50.28
C SER A 666 21.43 44.93 -50.09
N SER A 667 20.37 45.65 -50.47
CA SER A 667 20.20 47.09 -50.23
C SER A 667 19.73 47.44 -48.80
N SER A 668 19.57 46.45 -47.92
CA SER A 668 19.27 46.68 -46.51
C SER A 668 20.55 46.85 -45.70
N ASN A 669 20.51 47.71 -44.70
CA ASN A 669 21.68 48.02 -43.88
C ASN A 669 22.03 46.86 -42.95
N SER A 670 23.32 46.54 -42.84
CA SER A 670 23.89 45.76 -41.73
C SER A 670 24.92 46.64 -41.02
N ILE A 671 24.73 46.84 -39.72
CA ILE A 671 25.45 47.88 -38.97
C ILE A 671 26.23 47.24 -37.82
N LEU A 672 27.52 47.52 -37.72
CA LEU A 672 28.28 47.45 -36.48
C LEU A 672 28.31 48.87 -35.91
N LEU A 673 27.95 49.07 -34.64
CA LEU A 673 27.85 50.40 -34.05
C LEU A 673 28.58 50.46 -32.71
N PHE A 674 29.55 51.34 -32.60
CA PHE A 674 30.19 51.66 -31.31
C PHE A 674 29.40 52.75 -30.59
N THR A 675 28.84 52.43 -29.42
CA THR A 675 27.96 53.33 -28.66
C THR A 675 28.70 54.17 -27.62
N ALA A 676 29.97 53.84 -27.36
CA ALA A 676 30.91 54.56 -26.52
C ALA A 676 32.34 54.44 -27.08
N ASP A 677 33.30 55.13 -26.47
CA ASP A 677 34.72 54.87 -26.72
C ASP A 677 35.04 53.43 -26.31
N ALA A 678 35.30 52.57 -27.30
CA ALA A 678 35.38 51.12 -27.13
C ALA A 678 36.65 50.56 -27.81
N ALA A 679 37.20 49.49 -27.25
CA ALA A 679 38.28 48.76 -27.90
C ALA A 679 37.73 47.70 -28.86
N LEU A 680 38.15 47.76 -30.12
CA LEU A 680 38.03 46.64 -31.06
C LEU A 680 39.39 45.94 -31.15
N GLY A 681 39.50 44.78 -30.50
CA GLY A 681 40.71 43.96 -30.43
C GLY A 681 40.62 42.67 -31.26
N GLY A 682 41.65 41.83 -31.13
CA GLY A 682 41.70 40.50 -31.73
C GLY A 682 42.49 40.40 -33.04
N THR A 683 42.55 39.20 -33.60
CA THR A 683 43.32 38.87 -34.82
C THR A 683 42.45 38.67 -36.08
N GLY A 684 41.14 38.88 -35.94
CA GLY A 684 40.13 38.59 -36.96
C GLY A 684 40.00 39.65 -38.04
N GLU A 685 39.00 39.45 -38.90
CA GLU A 685 38.66 40.31 -40.02
C GLU A 685 37.20 40.79 -39.93
N ILE A 686 36.94 42.04 -40.29
CA ILE A 686 35.58 42.55 -40.54
C ILE A 686 35.41 42.77 -42.05
N GLN A 687 34.48 42.04 -42.67
CA GLN A 687 34.20 42.08 -44.10
C GLN A 687 32.92 42.88 -44.36
N MET A 688 33.08 44.09 -44.90
CA MET A 688 31.98 44.91 -45.42
C MET A 688 31.68 44.49 -46.85
N ARG A 689 30.60 43.74 -47.10
CA ARG A 689 30.38 43.10 -48.42
C ARG A 689 29.67 43.97 -49.45
N THR A 690 29.06 45.08 -49.05
CA THR A 690 28.30 45.98 -49.96
C THR A 690 28.79 47.42 -49.92
N GLY A 691 28.61 48.14 -51.04
CA GLY A 691 28.78 49.60 -51.12
C GLY A 691 27.48 50.37 -50.87
N SER A 692 27.55 51.71 -50.90
CA SER A 692 26.42 52.64 -50.77
C SER A 692 25.62 52.50 -49.46
N ASP A 693 26.27 52.77 -48.33
CA ASP A 693 25.70 52.83 -46.96
C ASP A 693 25.02 51.56 -46.43
N ASN A 694 25.07 50.44 -47.17
CA ASN A 694 24.38 49.20 -46.77
C ASN A 694 25.23 48.29 -45.84
N SER A 695 26.52 48.55 -45.71
CA SER A 695 27.41 48.00 -44.67
C SER A 695 28.01 49.18 -43.90
N GLN A 696 27.81 49.25 -42.58
CA GLN A 696 28.22 50.41 -41.77
C GLN A 696 29.01 49.97 -40.52
N ILE A 697 30.02 50.74 -40.14
CA ILE A 697 30.78 50.63 -38.88
C ILE A 697 30.82 52.01 -38.21
#